data_AF-A0AAE0PP05-F1
#
_entry.id   AF-A0AAE0PP05-F1
#
_cell.length_a   1.000
_cell.length_b   1.000
_cell.length_c   1.000
_cell.angle_alpha   90.00
_cell.angle_beta   90.00
_cell.angle_gamma   90.00
#
_symmetry.space_group_name_H-M   'P 1'
#
loop_
_entity.id
_entity.type
_entity.pdbx_description
1 polymer ?
#
loop_
_entity_poly.entity_id
_entity_poly.type
_entity_poly.pdbx_seq_one_letter_code
_entity_poly.pdbx_strand_id
1 'polypeptide(L)'
;MQAGFRPRLKARPSLVDLLVHASRNSGPNSPTYSESNLGHGDYWDKRDTSPGKSSLRSWTGERDYHGDNGAVRGHLQQEFVGDRSGTVGAPGGATSWPPQMVGSAGSSWLEDDLDDGSDGEGHGEQLPLSLQSLPVLPLRGRLRLRPGVPHLITTMPNSAALLDQASNLPLPPSPTKPSSSDPSTPTSLQQLDKPASTTSERPAHKHIPTVIVTSDSPRPPTKPTSAPIARSPKMAPQQNGAEKDGIHTGKIYSVSGPVVVAEDMIGVAMYELVKVGHDQLVGEVIRINGDQATIQVYEETAGVMVGDPVLRTGKPLSVELGPGLLNNIYDGIQRPLEKIAEASSSIYIPRGIATPALDRKKKWEFTPTMKVGDHISGGDVWGTVYENSFISVHKILLPPRARGTITRIAEKGEYTVEEKILEVEFDGKKTEYPMMQTWPVRVPRPTTEKHSANQPFLVGQRVLDALFPSVQGGTVAIPGAFGCGKTVISQSVSKFSNSDVIVYVGCGERGNEMAEVLKDFPELSIEVDGRKEPIMKRTTLIANTSNMPVAAREASIYTGITVAEYFRDQGMNVAMMADSSSRWAEALREISGRLGEMPADQGFPAYLGAKLASFYERAGKVEALGSPQREGSVSIVGAVSPPGGDFSDPVTSATLGIVQVFWGLDKKLAQRKHFPSINTSVSYSKYLTILDKWYEKEYPDFPRLRDRIRQLLSDSEELDQVVQLVGKSALSDPDKITLDMATLIKEDFLQQNGYSDYDQFCPIWKTEWMMKLMMGFHDEAQKAIAQGQNWNKVREATQDLQAQLRSLKFEVPSEGQEKICKKYEAIQQQMLDKFASVIDE
;
A
#
# COMPACT_ATOMS: atom_id res chain seq x y z
N MET A 1 4.53 -36.75 44.67
CA MET A 1 3.54 -35.73 44.21
C MET A 1 3.71 -35.51 42.71
N GLN A 2 2.70 -34.92 42.05
CA GLN A 2 2.73 -34.39 40.68
C GLN A 2 3.29 -35.30 39.57
N ALA A 3 2.39 -36.03 38.90
CA ALA A 3 2.64 -36.55 37.55
C ALA A 3 2.31 -35.46 36.51
N GLY A 4 3.16 -35.28 35.49
CA GLY A 4 2.96 -34.27 34.45
C GLY A 4 2.00 -34.72 33.35
N PHE A 5 0.98 -33.91 33.06
CA PHE A 5 0.07 -34.13 31.93
C PHE A 5 0.72 -33.71 30.60
N ARG A 6 0.94 -34.66 29.68
CA ARG A 6 1.23 -34.39 28.27
C ARG A 6 0.05 -34.86 27.40
N PRO A 7 -0.63 -33.99 26.65
CA PRO A 7 -1.64 -34.43 25.68
C PRO A 7 -0.99 -35.26 24.56
N ARG A 8 -1.45 -36.50 24.36
CA ARG A 8 -1.09 -37.29 23.18
C ARG A 8 -1.89 -36.78 21.97
N LEU A 9 -1.24 -36.00 21.11
CA LEU A 9 -1.75 -35.71 19.78
C LEU A 9 -1.96 -37.01 19.01
N LYS A 10 -3.20 -37.26 18.55
CA LYS A 10 -3.45 -38.30 17.53
C LYS A 10 -2.82 -37.85 16.22
N ALA A 11 -2.06 -38.73 15.56
CA ALA A 11 -1.59 -38.48 14.20
C ALA A 11 -2.79 -38.27 13.26
N ARG A 12 -2.68 -37.27 12.38
CA ARG A 12 -3.61 -37.09 11.25
C ARG A 12 -3.09 -37.91 10.06
N PRO A 13 -3.97 -38.46 9.19
CA PRO A 13 -3.56 -39.22 8.01
C PRO A 13 -2.83 -38.33 6.99
N SER A 14 -2.16 -38.97 6.03
CA SER A 14 -1.40 -38.27 5.01
C SER A 14 -2.32 -37.68 3.93
N LEU A 15 -1.80 -36.75 3.12
CA LEU A 15 -2.56 -36.14 2.02
C LEU A 15 -3.00 -37.16 0.95
N VAL A 16 -2.31 -38.32 0.87
CA VAL A 16 -2.59 -39.40 -0.08
C VAL A 16 -3.91 -40.11 0.24
N ASP A 17 -4.19 -40.33 1.52
CA ASP A 17 -5.33 -41.13 1.98
C ASP A 17 -6.69 -40.45 1.68
N LEU A 18 -6.73 -39.12 1.71
CA LEU A 18 -7.92 -38.32 1.42
C LEU A 18 -8.25 -38.26 -0.08
N LEU A 19 -7.24 -38.19 -0.95
CA LEU A 19 -7.44 -38.12 -2.41
C LEU A 19 -7.89 -39.46 -3.01
N VAL A 20 -7.41 -40.59 -2.47
CA VAL A 20 -7.79 -41.93 -2.93
C VAL A 20 -9.24 -42.28 -2.57
N HIS A 21 -9.79 -41.73 -1.48
CA HIS A 21 -11.18 -41.98 -1.09
C HIS A 21 -12.23 -41.17 -1.86
N ALA A 22 -11.85 -40.01 -2.42
CA ALA A 22 -12.77 -39.17 -3.19
C ALA A 22 -13.08 -39.71 -4.61
N SER A 23 -12.14 -40.41 -5.24
CA SER A 23 -12.21 -40.80 -6.67
C SER A 23 -12.88 -42.16 -6.96
N ARG A 24 -13.49 -42.82 -5.97
CA ARG A 24 -14.04 -44.18 -6.12
C ARG A 24 -15.57 -44.30 -6.25
N ASN A 25 -16.33 -43.21 -6.13
CA ASN A 25 -17.80 -43.22 -6.21
C ASN A 25 -18.35 -42.41 -7.41
N SER A 26 -18.02 -42.82 -8.63
CA SER A 26 -18.74 -42.41 -9.85
C SER A 26 -18.55 -43.42 -10.98
N GLY A 27 -19.40 -44.44 -11.02
CA GLY A 27 -19.55 -45.39 -12.15
C GLY A 27 -20.98 -45.32 -12.71
N PRO A 28 -21.19 -45.50 -14.02
CA PRO A 28 -22.46 -45.13 -14.67
C PRO A 28 -23.50 -46.27 -14.71
N ASN A 29 -24.78 -45.90 -14.71
CA ASN A 29 -25.82 -46.57 -15.50
C ASN A 29 -27.08 -45.69 -15.65
N SER A 30 -27.77 -45.84 -16.78
CA SER A 30 -29.05 -45.21 -17.14
C SER A 30 -30.19 -46.26 -17.09
N PRO A 31 -31.45 -45.98 -17.50
CA PRO A 31 -32.09 -44.72 -17.89
C PRO A 31 -33.41 -44.43 -17.14
N THR A 32 -34.05 -43.28 -17.40
CA THR A 32 -35.50 -43.09 -17.15
C THR A 32 -36.13 -42.17 -18.19
N TYR A 33 -37.46 -42.25 -18.30
CA TYR A 33 -38.27 -41.83 -19.45
C TYR A 33 -38.48 -40.31 -19.60
N SER A 34 -38.89 -39.94 -20.83
CA SER A 34 -39.44 -38.64 -21.22
C SER A 34 -40.92 -38.49 -20.89
N GLU A 35 -41.34 -37.28 -20.50
CA GLU A 35 -42.61 -36.57 -20.79
C GLU A 35 -42.67 -35.35 -19.85
N SER A 36 -43.44 -34.28 -20.05
CA SER A 36 -43.90 -33.44 -21.18
C SER A 36 -44.96 -32.49 -20.56
N ASN A 37 -45.27 -31.37 -21.22
CA ASN A 37 -46.20 -30.30 -20.76
C ASN A 37 -45.70 -29.45 -19.55
N LEU A 38 -45.80 -28.12 -19.49
CA LEU A 38 -46.69 -27.07 -20.02
C LEU A 38 -47.85 -26.66 -19.08
N GLY A 39 -47.78 -25.39 -18.63
CA GLY A 39 -48.89 -24.44 -18.81
C GLY A 39 -49.76 -24.08 -17.60
N HIS A 40 -49.69 -22.80 -17.19
CA HIS A 40 -50.66 -22.07 -16.35
C HIS A 40 -50.88 -22.57 -14.90
N GLY A 41 -51.31 -21.72 -13.95
CA GLY A 41 -51.43 -20.26 -14.01
C GLY A 41 -52.18 -19.67 -12.79
N ASP A 42 -51.91 -18.38 -12.54
CA ASP A 42 -52.79 -17.37 -11.95
C ASP A 42 -53.39 -17.46 -10.52
N TYR A 43 -53.29 -16.29 -9.86
CA TYR A 43 -54.32 -15.57 -9.08
C TYR A 43 -54.39 -15.59 -7.53
N TRP A 44 -53.98 -14.44 -6.93
CA TRP A 44 -54.60 -13.68 -5.80
C TRP A 44 -54.81 -14.37 -4.41
N ASP A 45 -55.08 -13.69 -3.28
CA ASP A 45 -54.70 -12.37 -2.71
C ASP A 45 -55.42 -12.21 -1.32
N LYS A 46 -54.79 -11.52 -0.35
CA LYS A 46 -55.38 -10.88 0.87
C LYS A 46 -56.16 -11.68 1.96
N ARG A 47 -55.62 -11.52 3.19
CA ARG A 47 -56.25 -11.06 4.45
C ARG A 47 -56.71 -12.03 5.57
N ASP A 48 -56.09 -11.80 6.73
CA ASP A 48 -56.64 -11.54 8.07
C ASP A 48 -57.67 -12.50 8.72
N THR A 49 -57.30 -13.08 9.87
CA THR A 49 -57.95 -12.75 11.17
C THR A 49 -57.17 -13.29 12.38
N SER A 50 -57.34 -12.60 13.53
CA SER A 50 -56.91 -12.99 14.89
C SER A 50 -58.16 -12.91 15.82
N PRO A 51 -58.14 -13.10 17.17
CA PRO A 51 -57.02 -13.34 18.11
C PRO A 51 -57.26 -14.44 19.19
N GLY A 52 -56.31 -14.65 20.11
CA GLY A 52 -56.47 -15.48 21.31
C GLY A 52 -55.38 -15.27 22.39
N LYS A 53 -55.74 -15.38 23.68
CA LYS A 53 -54.84 -15.29 24.88
C LYS A 53 -54.62 -16.72 25.45
N SER A 54 -53.76 -17.08 26.43
CA SER A 54 -52.99 -16.34 27.47
C SER A 54 -51.90 -17.22 28.16
N SER A 55 -50.71 -16.64 28.45
CA SER A 55 -49.83 -16.81 29.65
C SER A 55 -49.66 -18.15 30.44
N LEU A 56 -48.42 -18.61 30.74
CA LEU A 56 -47.75 -18.59 32.09
C LEU A 56 -46.37 -19.33 32.18
N ARG A 57 -45.37 -18.66 32.79
CA ARG A 57 -44.27 -19.10 33.72
C ARG A 57 -43.56 -20.49 33.67
N SER A 58 -42.26 -20.46 33.34
CA SER A 58 -41.05 -20.88 34.12
C SER A 58 -41.00 -22.08 35.11
N TRP A 59 -39.98 -22.95 34.94
CA TRP A 59 -39.07 -23.60 35.94
C TRP A 59 -37.88 -24.25 35.16
N THR A 60 -36.62 -24.51 35.58
CA THR A 60 -35.80 -24.55 36.83
C THR A 60 -35.74 -25.85 37.67
N GLY A 61 -34.54 -26.47 37.78
CA GLY A 61 -34.18 -27.48 38.80
C GLY A 61 -33.11 -28.54 38.40
N GLU A 62 -32.16 -28.86 39.28
CA GLU A 62 -31.12 -29.91 39.10
C GLU A 62 -31.52 -31.31 39.65
N ARG A 63 -30.77 -32.36 39.26
CA ARG A 63 -29.98 -33.21 40.22
C ARG A 63 -29.16 -34.36 39.59
N ASP A 64 -28.12 -34.76 40.33
CA ASP A 64 -27.31 -35.99 40.17
C ASP A 64 -28.04 -37.27 40.63
N TYR A 65 -27.46 -38.46 40.35
CA TYR A 65 -27.38 -39.56 41.32
C TYR A 65 -26.27 -40.59 40.97
N HIS A 66 -25.94 -41.46 41.94
CA HIS A 66 -24.85 -42.45 41.94
C HIS A 66 -24.99 -43.61 40.92
N GLY A 67 -23.88 -44.33 40.68
CA GLY A 67 -23.84 -45.67 40.08
C GLY A 67 -23.21 -46.72 41.02
N ASP A 68 -23.16 -47.99 40.59
CA ASP A 68 -22.54 -49.10 41.35
C ASP A 68 -22.01 -50.25 40.42
N ASN A 69 -21.46 -51.30 41.03
CA ASN A 69 -20.64 -52.39 40.47
C ASN A 69 -21.42 -53.50 39.72
N GLY A 70 -20.69 -54.35 38.96
CA GLY A 70 -21.10 -55.73 38.68
C GLY A 70 -20.56 -56.35 37.38
N ALA A 71 -19.73 -57.40 37.49
CA ALA A 71 -19.21 -58.17 36.34
C ALA A 71 -19.88 -59.55 36.18
N VAL A 72 -19.79 -60.20 35.00
CA VAL A 72 -19.89 -61.68 34.89
C VAL A 72 -19.26 -62.25 33.59
N ARG A 73 -18.42 -63.29 33.77
CA ARG A 73 -18.00 -64.46 32.92
C ARG A 73 -17.86 -64.38 31.37
N GLY A 74 -16.85 -65.10 30.82
CA GLY A 74 -16.69 -65.25 29.35
C GLY A 74 -15.71 -66.30 28.76
N HIS A 75 -15.40 -67.44 29.40
CA HIS A 75 -14.84 -68.69 28.80
C HIS A 75 -13.44 -68.77 28.10
N LEU A 76 -12.69 -69.83 28.49
CA LEU A 76 -11.78 -70.73 27.72
C LEU A 76 -10.48 -70.19 27.05
N GLN A 77 -9.45 -71.00 26.73
CA GLN A 77 -8.77 -72.14 27.40
C GLN A 77 -7.49 -72.55 26.61
N GLN A 78 -6.39 -72.91 27.30
CA GLN A 78 -5.17 -73.62 26.80
C GLN A 78 -4.22 -72.84 25.82
N GLU A 79 -2.91 -72.67 26.11
CA GLU A 79 -1.71 -73.58 26.09
C GLU A 79 -1.03 -73.69 24.69
N PHE A 80 0.29 -73.83 24.50
CA PHE A 80 1.53 -73.52 25.28
C PHE A 80 2.75 -73.71 24.31
N VAL A 81 3.92 -73.11 24.59
CA VAL A 81 5.29 -73.45 24.07
C VAL A 81 5.62 -72.99 22.62
N GLY A 82 6.91 -72.73 22.33
CA GLY A 82 7.40 -72.33 20.99
C GLY A 82 8.94 -72.44 20.82
N ASP A 83 9.69 -71.43 21.28
CA ASP A 83 11.17 -71.35 21.36
C ASP A 83 11.99 -71.19 20.04
N ARG A 84 13.22 -70.65 20.19
CA ARG A 84 14.43 -70.73 19.33
C ARG A 84 14.58 -70.03 17.95
N SER A 85 15.33 -68.92 18.01
CA SER A 85 16.66 -68.68 17.38
C SER A 85 16.87 -68.64 15.84
N GLY A 86 17.61 -67.63 15.38
CA GLY A 86 18.32 -67.58 14.09
C GLY A 86 19.11 -66.27 13.92
N THR A 87 20.40 -66.32 13.55
CA THR A 87 21.32 -65.16 13.51
C THR A 87 22.12 -65.07 12.19
N VAL A 88 22.91 -63.98 12.04
CA VAL A 88 24.01 -63.74 11.09
C VAL A 88 23.61 -63.15 9.72
N GLY A 89 24.40 -62.16 9.24
CA GLY A 89 24.33 -61.67 7.85
C GLY A 89 25.00 -60.32 7.54
N ALA A 90 26.33 -60.19 7.65
CA ALA A 90 27.08 -59.03 7.13
C ALA A 90 28.51 -59.41 6.68
N PRO A 91 28.90 -59.02 5.46
CA PRO A 91 30.13 -58.25 5.20
C PRO A 91 29.91 -57.15 4.12
N GLY A 92 30.83 -56.25 3.78
CA GLY A 92 32.18 -55.98 4.27
C GLY A 92 33.16 -55.67 3.13
N GLY A 93 33.79 -54.48 3.11
CA GLY A 93 34.79 -54.07 2.10
C GLY A 93 35.12 -52.57 2.17
N ALA A 94 36.38 -52.19 1.93
CA ALA A 94 36.88 -50.80 2.07
C ALA A 94 38.10 -50.52 1.17
N THR A 95 38.35 -49.25 0.80
CA THR A 95 39.67 -48.82 0.25
C THR A 95 39.87 -47.29 0.22
N SER A 96 41.12 -46.85 0.46
CA SER A 96 41.79 -45.58 0.07
C SER A 96 41.36 -44.21 0.68
N TRP A 97 42.37 -43.32 0.78
CA TRP A 97 42.40 -41.93 1.30
C TRP A 97 42.79 -40.95 0.14
N PRO A 98 43.08 -39.62 0.35
CA PRO A 98 42.63 -38.61 1.34
C PRO A 98 42.04 -37.33 0.65
N PRO A 99 41.54 -36.32 1.41
CA PRO A 99 41.18 -35.00 0.88
C PRO A 99 42.39 -34.02 0.82
N GLN A 100 42.29 -32.95 0.02
CA GLN A 100 43.35 -31.93 -0.09
C GLN A 100 42.80 -30.49 -0.04
N MET A 101 43.37 -29.70 0.87
CA MET A 101 43.43 -28.23 1.00
C MET A 101 42.36 -27.33 0.32
N VAL A 102 41.68 -26.54 1.16
CA VAL A 102 41.58 -25.08 0.96
C VAL A 102 42.47 -24.43 2.03
N GLY A 103 43.25 -23.41 1.67
CA GLY A 103 44.13 -22.70 2.60
C GLY A 103 43.86 -21.18 2.56
N SER A 104 44.03 -20.53 3.71
CA SER A 104 43.91 -19.07 3.85
C SER A 104 45.08 -18.51 4.66
N ALA A 105 45.89 -17.68 4.02
CA ALA A 105 46.80 -16.74 4.68
C ALA A 105 46.35 -15.31 4.31
N GLY A 106 46.59 -14.28 5.13
CA GLY A 106 47.25 -14.25 6.44
C GLY A 106 47.81 -12.85 6.73
N SER A 107 48.31 -12.63 7.95
CA SER A 107 48.86 -11.35 8.47
C SER A 107 47.81 -10.24 8.68
N SER A 108 47.89 -9.32 9.66
CA SER A 108 48.87 -9.08 10.75
C SER A 108 48.17 -8.28 11.89
N TRP A 109 48.69 -8.00 13.10
CA TRP A 109 49.99 -8.22 13.79
C TRP A 109 49.72 -8.04 15.32
N LEU A 110 50.59 -8.60 16.18
CA LEU A 110 50.79 -8.31 17.62
C LEU A 110 49.65 -8.74 18.59
N GLU A 111 49.82 -9.54 19.66
CA GLU A 111 50.93 -9.74 20.65
C GLU A 111 50.99 -8.56 21.65
N ASP A 112 51.04 -8.69 22.99
CA ASP A 112 51.27 -9.78 23.98
C ASP A 112 50.53 -9.44 25.32
N ASP A 113 50.29 -10.28 26.34
CA ASP A 113 50.26 -11.76 26.56
C ASP A 113 49.71 -12.06 28.01
N LEU A 114 49.45 -13.34 28.35
CA LEU A 114 49.35 -14.01 29.68
C LEU A 114 48.08 -13.99 30.58
N ASP A 115 47.92 -15.14 31.27
CA ASP A 115 46.79 -15.63 32.10
C ASP A 115 47.05 -15.63 33.62
N ASP A 116 45.97 -15.64 34.44
CA ASP A 116 45.72 -16.53 35.61
C ASP A 116 44.37 -16.13 36.28
N GLY A 117 43.51 -17.01 36.82
CA GLY A 117 43.46 -18.47 36.85
C GLY A 117 42.32 -19.01 37.75
N SER A 118 41.79 -20.22 37.46
CA SER A 118 40.92 -21.11 38.29
C SER A 118 39.56 -20.64 38.86
N ASP A 119 38.48 -21.27 38.36
CA ASP A 119 37.47 -22.10 39.06
C ASP A 119 36.79 -21.71 40.42
N GLY A 120 35.46 -21.87 40.45
CA GLY A 120 34.89 -23.04 41.17
C GLY A 120 34.04 -22.86 42.46
N GLU A 121 32.71 -23.00 42.33
CA GLU A 121 31.72 -23.45 43.35
C GLU A 121 31.50 -22.66 44.68
N GLY A 122 30.40 -22.98 45.38
CA GLY A 122 30.27 -22.78 46.84
C GLY A 122 29.03 -22.02 47.36
N HIS A 123 28.00 -22.74 47.82
CA HIS A 123 26.91 -22.18 48.65
C HIS A 123 27.38 -21.82 50.08
N GLY A 124 26.77 -20.83 50.74
CA GLY A 124 26.99 -20.58 52.18
C GLY A 124 26.00 -19.58 52.81
N GLU A 125 25.50 -19.89 54.01
CA GLU A 125 24.49 -19.13 54.75
C GLU A 125 25.05 -18.29 55.92
N GLN A 126 24.27 -17.29 56.34
CA GLN A 126 24.17 -16.70 57.69
C GLN A 126 25.27 -15.77 58.27
N LEU A 127 24.78 -14.90 59.18
CA LEU A 127 25.46 -13.91 60.05
C LEU A 127 26.00 -14.61 61.34
N PRO A 128 26.78 -14.00 62.30
CA PRO A 128 26.83 -12.55 62.64
C PRO A 128 28.11 -11.94 63.30
N LEU A 129 28.03 -10.61 63.58
CA LEU A 129 28.55 -9.85 64.76
C LEU A 129 30.05 -9.47 64.97
N SER A 130 30.21 -8.28 65.61
CA SER A 130 31.38 -7.74 66.39
C SER A 130 32.58 -7.16 65.59
N LEU A 131 32.88 -5.83 65.62
CA LEU A 131 33.55 -4.96 66.65
C LEU A 131 35.10 -4.94 66.49
N GLN A 132 35.88 -3.84 66.53
CA GLN A 132 35.76 -2.41 66.95
C GLN A 132 36.45 -1.48 65.90
N SER A 133 36.19 -0.16 65.79
CA SER A 133 36.60 0.88 66.76
C SER A 133 36.02 2.30 66.43
N LEU A 134 36.18 3.26 67.35
CA LEU A 134 35.66 4.65 67.36
C LEU A 134 36.74 5.62 67.86
N PRO A 135 36.79 6.92 67.45
CA PRO A 135 35.98 8.01 68.05
C PRO A 135 35.56 9.15 67.05
N VAL A 136 34.85 10.25 67.38
CA VAL A 136 33.64 10.53 68.21
C VAL A 136 33.23 12.02 68.04
N LEU A 137 31.95 12.33 67.74
CA LEU A 137 31.23 13.63 67.93
C LEU A 137 31.66 14.90 67.10
N PRO A 138 30.87 16.01 67.05
CA PRO A 138 29.39 16.10 66.90
C PRO A 138 28.78 17.34 66.14
N LEU A 139 27.46 17.27 65.83
CA LEU A 139 26.42 18.35 65.89
C LEU A 139 26.58 19.65 65.03
N ARG A 140 25.54 20.43 64.67
CA ARG A 140 24.09 20.22 64.35
C ARG A 140 23.53 21.51 63.70
N GLY A 141 22.64 21.43 62.71
CA GLY A 141 21.90 22.60 62.18
C GLY A 141 20.74 22.20 61.26
N ARG A 142 19.58 22.86 61.36
CA ARG A 142 18.33 22.49 60.63
C ARG A 142 17.31 23.64 60.70
N LEU A 143 16.31 23.65 59.78
CA LEU A 143 15.04 24.44 59.82
C LEU A 143 15.17 25.95 59.48
N ARG A 144 14.22 26.68 58.84
CA ARG A 144 13.06 26.36 57.95
C ARG A 144 12.36 27.67 57.41
N LEU A 145 11.57 27.56 56.32
CA LEU A 145 10.31 28.29 55.97
C LEU A 145 10.24 29.77 55.46
N ARG A 146 9.51 29.94 54.32
CA ARG A 146 8.42 30.95 54.02
C ARG A 146 8.79 32.46 53.77
N PRO A 147 7.84 33.37 53.40
CA PRO A 147 6.98 33.39 52.16
C PRO A 147 6.79 34.83 51.55
N GLY A 148 6.00 35.04 50.47
CA GLY A 148 5.44 36.38 50.13
C GLY A 148 4.95 36.62 48.68
N VAL A 149 3.91 37.46 48.49
CA VAL A 149 3.19 37.95 47.27
C VAL A 149 2.20 39.08 47.69
N PRO A 150 1.45 39.84 46.83
CA PRO A 150 1.29 39.87 45.35
C PRO A 150 1.36 41.31 44.70
N HIS A 151 1.04 41.43 43.38
CA HIS A 151 0.62 42.65 42.60
C HIS A 151 1.55 43.91 42.60
N LEU A 152 1.73 44.67 41.50
CA LEU A 152 0.70 45.40 40.75
C LEU A 152 1.18 45.93 39.36
N ILE A 153 0.30 46.70 38.70
CA ILE A 153 0.33 47.31 37.35
C ILE A 153 1.43 48.39 37.19
N THR A 154 1.85 48.74 35.95
CA THR A 154 1.80 50.10 35.31
C THR A 154 2.93 50.39 34.28
N THR A 155 2.52 50.66 33.02
CA THR A 155 3.18 51.40 31.90
C THR A 155 4.63 51.15 31.41
N MET A 156 4.77 51.30 30.08
CA MET A 156 6.00 51.61 29.31
C MET A 156 6.48 53.09 29.60
N PRO A 157 7.44 53.73 28.86
CA PRO A 157 8.30 53.28 27.74
C PRO A 157 9.77 53.78 27.79
N ASN A 158 10.52 53.51 26.70
CA ASN A 158 11.61 54.35 26.14
C ASN A 158 12.91 54.58 26.98
N SER A 159 14.05 54.95 26.39
CA SER A 159 14.55 54.93 25.00
C SER A 159 16.04 55.33 24.96
N ALA A 160 16.80 54.86 23.95
CA ALA A 160 18.09 55.43 23.50
C ALA A 160 19.27 55.37 24.50
N ALA A 161 20.55 55.44 24.11
CA ALA A 161 21.24 55.13 22.83
C ALA A 161 22.78 55.11 23.12
N LEU A 162 23.61 55.25 22.07
CA LEU A 162 25.07 55.45 22.06
C LEU A 162 25.89 54.14 22.21
N LEU A 163 26.58 53.67 21.14
CA LEU A 163 27.93 54.05 20.64
C LEU A 163 29.07 53.37 21.44
N ASP A 164 30.17 52.86 20.87
CA ASP A 164 30.63 52.71 19.46
C ASP A 164 31.86 51.75 19.41
N GLN A 165 32.36 51.44 18.20
CA GLN A 165 33.71 50.92 17.85
C GLN A 165 34.05 49.43 18.08
N ALA A 166 35.05 48.83 17.38
CA ALA A 166 35.19 48.60 15.93
C ALA A 166 36.55 47.93 15.60
N SER A 167 36.55 46.71 15.01
CA SER A 167 37.66 46.06 14.25
C SER A 167 37.23 44.63 13.85
N ASN A 168 37.62 44.01 12.73
CA ASN A 168 38.31 44.44 11.50
C ASN A 168 37.79 43.61 10.29
N LEU A 169 38.00 44.10 9.06
CA LEU A 169 37.59 43.53 7.75
C LEU A 169 38.76 42.72 7.08
N PRO A 170 38.66 42.14 5.84
CA PRO A 170 37.55 42.11 4.86
C PRO A 170 37.24 40.73 4.17
N LEU A 171 36.13 40.67 3.42
CA LEU A 171 35.97 39.84 2.19
C LEU A 171 35.10 40.59 1.13
N PRO A 172 35.24 40.30 -0.18
CA PRO A 172 34.64 41.09 -1.28
C PRO A 172 33.16 40.74 -1.65
N PRO A 173 32.47 41.58 -2.45
CA PRO A 173 30.99 41.70 -2.40
C PRO A 173 30.22 41.15 -3.62
N SER A 174 28.88 41.17 -3.52
CA SER A 174 27.94 41.08 -4.66
C SER A 174 26.80 42.13 -4.52
N PRO A 175 26.32 42.76 -5.61
CA PRO A 175 25.43 43.93 -5.52
C PRO A 175 23.92 43.63 -5.56
N THR A 176 23.29 44.21 -4.55
CA THR A 176 21.87 44.47 -4.24
C THR A 176 20.94 45.02 -5.35
N LYS A 177 19.64 44.81 -5.15
CA LYS A 177 18.54 45.71 -5.60
C LYS A 177 18.32 46.85 -4.58
N PRO A 178 17.58 47.91 -4.94
CA PRO A 178 16.52 48.38 -4.03
C PRO A 178 15.17 48.67 -4.74
N SER A 179 14.18 49.17 -3.99
CA SER A 179 12.76 49.34 -4.37
C SER A 179 12.12 50.59 -3.72
N SER A 180 10.79 50.76 -3.83
CA SER A 180 9.92 51.85 -3.28
C SER A 180 9.92 53.19 -4.06
N SER A 181 8.83 53.98 -4.15
CA SER A 181 7.38 53.74 -3.91
C SER A 181 6.49 54.87 -4.48
N ASP A 182 5.21 54.59 -4.70
CA ASP A 182 4.06 55.50 -4.98
C ASP A 182 3.85 56.61 -3.92
N PRO A 183 2.98 57.66 -4.09
CA PRO A 183 1.73 57.70 -4.91
C PRO A 183 1.27 59.03 -5.57
N SER A 184 0.21 58.97 -6.41
CA SER A 184 -1.03 59.82 -6.35
C SER A 184 -1.88 59.84 -7.65
N THR A 185 -3.17 60.20 -7.52
CA THR A 185 -4.22 60.35 -8.57
C THR A 185 -4.97 61.69 -8.34
N PRO A 186 -5.96 62.15 -9.16
CA PRO A 186 -6.53 61.65 -10.43
C PRO A 186 -6.71 62.74 -11.54
N THR A 187 -7.47 62.41 -12.62
CA THR A 187 -8.65 63.17 -13.16
C THR A 187 -8.63 63.45 -14.68
N SER A 188 -9.80 63.26 -15.34
CA SER A 188 -10.26 63.85 -16.61
C SER A 188 -9.52 63.55 -17.94
N LEU A 189 -10.15 63.51 -19.13
CA LEU A 189 -11.58 63.42 -19.54
C LEU A 189 -11.60 63.04 -21.05
N GLN A 190 -12.56 62.19 -21.48
CA GLN A 190 -13.16 62.18 -22.85
C GLN A 190 -12.21 61.82 -24.05
N GLN A 191 -12.67 61.34 -25.23
CA GLN A 191 -14.00 60.92 -25.70
C GLN A 191 -13.91 59.92 -26.90
N LEU A 192 -14.99 59.16 -27.11
CA LEU A 192 -15.53 58.63 -28.38
C LEU A 192 -14.75 57.57 -29.23
N ASP A 193 -15.48 56.47 -29.44
CA ASP A 193 -15.79 55.81 -30.72
C ASP A 193 -14.86 54.78 -31.42
N LYS A 194 -15.41 53.56 -31.44
CA LYS A 194 -15.29 52.47 -32.43
C LYS A 194 -15.90 52.91 -33.79
N PRO A 195 -15.83 52.15 -34.92
CA PRO A 195 -15.46 50.72 -35.06
C PRO A 195 -14.58 50.37 -36.28
N ALA A 196 -14.42 49.05 -36.54
CA ALA A 196 -14.46 48.32 -37.83
C ALA A 196 -13.95 48.97 -39.14
N SER A 197 -13.28 48.25 -40.07
CA SER A 197 -12.85 46.84 -40.15
C SER A 197 -12.01 46.58 -41.43
N THR A 198 -11.65 45.29 -41.65
CA THR A 198 -11.50 44.62 -42.97
C THR A 198 -10.36 44.99 -43.95
N THR A 199 -9.60 43.94 -44.37
CA THR A 199 -8.95 43.74 -45.70
C THR A 199 -7.79 44.68 -46.14
N SER A 200 -6.80 44.27 -46.94
CA SER A 200 -6.37 42.92 -47.43
C SER A 200 -4.93 42.93 -48.01
N GLU A 201 -4.37 41.73 -48.20
CA GLU A 201 -3.35 41.37 -49.21
C GLU A 201 -1.89 41.91 -49.12
N ARG A 202 -1.03 41.32 -49.97
CA ARG A 202 0.44 41.50 -50.07
C ARG A 202 0.79 42.33 -51.31
N PRO A 203 1.98 42.96 -51.38
CA PRO A 203 3.07 42.34 -52.16
C PRO A 203 4.46 42.51 -51.49
N ALA A 204 5.57 42.40 -52.24
CA ALA A 204 6.91 42.18 -51.67
C ALA A 204 8.07 43.02 -52.30
N HIS A 205 9.16 43.13 -51.52
CA HIS A 205 10.58 43.30 -51.91
C HIS A 205 11.21 44.69 -52.28
N LYS A 206 12.34 44.97 -51.59
CA LYS A 206 13.69 45.47 -52.04
C LYS A 206 14.12 46.96 -51.95
N HIS A 207 15.34 47.13 -51.39
CA HIS A 207 16.44 48.10 -51.64
C HIS A 207 17.77 47.42 -51.14
N ILE A 208 19.04 47.60 -51.58
CA ILE A 208 19.79 48.49 -52.51
C ILE A 208 20.28 49.82 -51.88
N PRO A 209 21.58 50.25 -51.95
CA PRO A 209 22.80 49.71 -52.62
C PRO A 209 23.93 49.27 -51.63
N THR A 210 25.19 48.83 -51.92
CA THR A 210 26.00 48.52 -53.14
C THR A 210 27.08 49.54 -53.63
N VAL A 211 28.38 49.27 -53.41
CA VAL A 211 29.61 49.93 -53.97
C VAL A 211 30.72 48.85 -54.16
N ILE A 212 31.12 48.38 -55.36
CA ILE A 212 32.17 48.83 -56.34
C ILE A 212 33.61 48.59 -55.78
N VAL A 213 34.62 47.96 -56.45
CA VAL A 213 35.22 48.11 -57.83
C VAL A 213 35.61 46.74 -58.48
N THR A 214 35.88 46.70 -59.79
CA THR A 214 36.34 45.53 -60.63
C THR A 214 37.88 45.57 -60.90
N SER A 215 38.58 44.70 -61.66
CA SER A 215 38.28 43.59 -62.62
C SER A 215 39.34 42.43 -62.45
N ASP A 216 39.84 41.56 -63.37
CA ASP A 216 39.79 41.36 -64.85
C ASP A 216 40.15 39.90 -65.29
N SER A 217 40.53 39.64 -66.57
CA SER A 217 40.83 38.32 -67.20
C SER A 217 41.71 38.50 -68.49
N PRO A 218 41.90 37.57 -69.49
CA PRO A 218 41.52 36.14 -69.66
C PRO A 218 42.59 35.18 -70.31
N ARG A 219 42.25 33.86 -70.40
CA ARG A 219 42.75 32.81 -71.37
C ARG A 219 44.23 32.31 -71.30
N PRO A 220 44.57 31.08 -71.83
CA PRO A 220 43.84 29.79 -71.88
C PRO A 220 44.78 28.59 -71.44
N PRO A 221 44.81 27.30 -71.93
CA PRO A 221 45.11 26.15 -71.04
C PRO A 221 46.22 25.13 -71.45
N THR A 222 46.79 24.39 -70.47
CA THR A 222 47.65 23.19 -70.70
C THR A 222 47.54 22.13 -69.58
N LYS A 223 47.71 20.84 -69.93
CA LYS A 223 47.90 19.68 -69.00
C LYS A 223 49.37 19.21 -69.00
N PRO A 224 49.84 18.49 -67.97
CA PRO A 224 49.81 17.00 -67.96
C PRO A 224 49.14 16.48 -66.64
N THR A 225 49.32 15.28 -66.04
CA THR A 225 50.21 14.10 -66.26
C THR A 225 49.47 12.78 -65.85
N SER A 226 50.14 11.85 -65.16
CA SER A 226 49.72 10.51 -64.66
C SER A 226 50.44 10.24 -63.32
N ALA A 227 50.19 9.25 -62.45
CA ALA A 227 49.36 8.03 -62.39
C ALA A 227 49.22 7.61 -60.88
N PRO A 228 48.70 6.42 -60.47
CA PRO A 228 47.85 5.44 -61.16
C PRO A 228 46.52 5.15 -60.41
N ILE A 229 45.72 4.19 -60.89
CA ILE A 229 44.39 3.84 -60.34
C ILE A 229 44.44 2.55 -59.50
N ALA A 230 43.92 2.58 -58.27
CA ALA A 230 43.60 1.38 -57.48
C ALA A 230 42.17 0.89 -57.77
N ARG A 231 41.94 -0.43 -57.76
CA ARG A 231 40.67 -1.04 -58.18
C ARG A 231 39.66 -1.16 -57.03
N SER A 232 38.48 -0.57 -57.20
CA SER A 232 37.29 -0.90 -56.38
C SER A 232 36.72 -2.27 -56.77
N PRO A 233 36.37 -3.16 -55.82
CA PRO A 233 35.65 -4.39 -56.13
C PRO A 233 34.24 -4.10 -56.64
N LYS A 234 33.78 -4.84 -57.65
CA LYS A 234 32.41 -4.71 -58.18
C LYS A 234 31.44 -5.48 -57.29
N MET A 235 30.44 -4.80 -56.73
CA MET A 235 29.24 -5.47 -56.25
C MET A 235 28.39 -5.94 -57.44
N ALA A 236 27.72 -7.08 -57.30
CA ALA A 236 26.74 -7.57 -58.26
C ALA A 236 25.42 -6.77 -58.16
N PRO A 237 24.63 -6.67 -59.23
CA PRO A 237 23.34 -5.99 -59.18
C PRO A 237 22.36 -6.72 -58.27
N GLN A 238 21.78 -6.01 -57.30
CA GLN A 238 20.66 -6.53 -56.50
C GLN A 238 19.45 -6.76 -57.42
N GLN A 239 18.84 -7.94 -57.30
CA GLN A 239 17.50 -8.17 -57.82
C GLN A 239 16.48 -7.56 -56.84
N ASN A 240 15.45 -6.89 -57.36
CA ASN A 240 14.37 -6.35 -56.56
C ASN A 240 13.56 -7.49 -55.92
N GLY A 241 13.84 -7.79 -54.65
CA GLY A 241 12.99 -8.59 -53.77
C GLY A 241 12.23 -7.66 -52.82
N ALA A 242 10.95 -7.97 -52.56
CA ALA A 242 10.07 -7.08 -51.81
C ALA A 242 10.58 -6.74 -50.40
N GLU A 243 10.36 -5.50 -49.97
CA GLU A 243 10.53 -5.07 -48.59
C GLU A 243 9.64 -5.92 -47.67
N LYS A 244 10.29 -6.77 -46.87
CA LYS A 244 9.76 -7.19 -45.58
C LYS A 244 10.49 -6.36 -44.54
N ASP A 245 9.77 -5.75 -43.61
CA ASP A 245 10.38 -5.09 -42.46
C ASP A 245 11.26 -6.09 -41.70
N GLY A 246 12.57 -5.89 -41.81
CA GLY A 246 13.55 -6.79 -41.22
C GLY A 246 13.50 -6.68 -39.71
N ILE A 247 12.99 -7.71 -39.04
CA ILE A 247 13.17 -7.87 -37.59
C ILE A 247 14.66 -8.15 -37.36
N HIS A 248 15.46 -7.08 -37.23
CA HIS A 248 16.84 -7.17 -36.81
C HIS A 248 16.89 -7.83 -35.43
N THR A 249 17.33 -9.08 -35.41
CA THR A 249 17.68 -9.84 -34.21
C THR A 249 19.09 -9.48 -33.78
N GLY A 250 19.24 -9.00 -32.55
CA GLY A 250 20.54 -8.96 -31.90
C GLY A 250 21.02 -10.35 -31.51
N LYS A 251 22.25 -10.44 -31.00
CA LYS A 251 22.82 -11.66 -30.40
C LYS A 251 23.36 -11.36 -29.01
N ILE A 252 23.26 -12.30 -28.08
CA ILE A 252 23.85 -12.15 -26.75
C ILE A 252 25.37 -12.18 -26.84
N TYR A 253 26.03 -11.14 -26.33
CA TYR A 253 27.47 -11.04 -26.19
C TYR A 253 27.96 -11.49 -24.80
N SER A 254 27.24 -11.10 -23.73
CA SER A 254 27.58 -11.53 -22.37
C SER A 254 26.36 -11.59 -21.44
N VAL A 255 26.46 -12.38 -20.37
CA VAL A 255 25.43 -12.58 -19.35
C VAL A 255 26.07 -12.43 -17.96
N SER A 256 25.48 -11.62 -17.09
CA SER A 256 25.94 -11.38 -15.72
C SER A 256 24.74 -11.30 -14.78
N GLY A 257 24.29 -12.48 -14.31
CA GLY A 257 23.01 -12.60 -13.60
C GLY A 257 21.85 -12.15 -14.50
N PRO A 258 20.89 -11.34 -14.01
CA PRO A 258 19.76 -10.85 -14.80
C PRO A 258 20.13 -9.73 -15.79
N VAL A 259 21.39 -9.30 -15.83
CA VAL A 259 21.87 -8.30 -16.81
C VAL A 259 22.51 -9.04 -17.98
N VAL A 260 22.04 -8.76 -19.19
CA VAL A 260 22.50 -9.34 -20.46
C VAL A 260 22.98 -8.21 -21.35
N VAL A 261 24.10 -8.39 -22.05
CA VAL A 261 24.55 -7.45 -23.10
C VAL A 261 24.38 -8.14 -24.45
N ALA A 262 23.77 -7.44 -25.40
CA ALA A 262 23.54 -7.91 -26.76
C ALA A 262 24.17 -6.97 -27.80
N GLU A 263 24.67 -7.54 -28.89
CA GLU A 263 25.24 -6.89 -30.09
C GLU A 263 24.29 -7.05 -31.29
N ASP A 264 24.57 -6.38 -32.42
CA ASP A 264 23.68 -6.25 -33.59
C ASP A 264 22.31 -5.59 -33.25
N MET A 265 22.28 -4.67 -32.29
CA MET A 265 21.06 -4.08 -31.74
C MET A 265 20.72 -2.67 -32.29
N ILE A 266 21.48 -2.14 -33.26
CA ILE A 266 21.28 -0.80 -33.88
C ILE A 266 19.80 -0.45 -34.08
N GLY A 267 19.35 0.64 -33.44
CA GLY A 267 17.98 1.16 -33.56
C GLY A 267 16.98 0.63 -32.53
N VAL A 268 17.44 -0.08 -31.50
CA VAL A 268 16.65 -0.37 -30.29
C VAL A 268 16.43 0.91 -29.47
N ALA A 269 15.28 1.03 -28.81
CA ALA A 269 14.98 2.18 -27.95
C ALA A 269 15.33 1.93 -26.47
N MET A 270 15.57 3.02 -25.72
CA MET A 270 15.65 2.96 -24.25
C MET A 270 14.28 2.57 -23.67
N TYR A 271 14.27 1.70 -22.67
CA TYR A 271 13.10 1.07 -22.07
C TYR A 271 12.24 0.25 -23.05
N GLU A 272 12.80 -0.17 -24.20
CA GLU A 272 12.13 -1.11 -25.11
C GLU A 272 12.09 -2.53 -24.50
N LEU A 273 10.96 -3.21 -24.65
CA LEU A 273 10.80 -4.61 -24.31
C LEU A 273 11.46 -5.48 -25.39
N VAL A 274 12.21 -6.49 -24.98
CA VAL A 274 12.89 -7.46 -25.84
C VAL A 274 12.62 -8.88 -25.34
N LYS A 275 12.77 -9.86 -26.24
CA LYS A 275 12.72 -11.28 -25.95
C LYS A 275 14.10 -11.88 -26.12
N VAL A 276 14.65 -12.42 -25.04
CA VAL A 276 16.05 -12.86 -24.90
C VAL A 276 16.13 -14.38 -24.87
N GLY A 277 17.04 -14.96 -25.65
CA GLY A 277 17.27 -16.41 -25.63
C GLY A 277 16.27 -17.19 -26.47
N HIS A 278 16.55 -18.48 -26.66
CA HIS A 278 15.62 -19.41 -27.32
C HIS A 278 14.30 -19.57 -26.56
N ASP A 279 14.32 -19.47 -25.23
CA ASP A 279 13.15 -19.44 -24.35
C ASP A 279 12.31 -18.15 -24.49
N GLN A 280 12.76 -17.14 -25.26
CA GLN A 280 12.08 -15.83 -25.43
C GLN A 280 11.79 -15.09 -24.11
N LEU A 281 12.71 -15.16 -23.15
CA LEU A 281 12.60 -14.53 -21.83
C LEU A 281 12.35 -13.02 -21.96
N VAL A 282 11.38 -12.50 -21.23
CA VAL A 282 11.03 -11.08 -21.29
C VAL A 282 12.11 -10.23 -20.63
N GLY A 283 12.58 -9.17 -21.29
CA GLY A 283 13.52 -8.20 -20.73
C GLY A 283 13.29 -6.78 -21.24
N GLU A 284 13.96 -5.80 -20.65
CA GLU A 284 13.89 -4.37 -20.98
C GLU A 284 15.28 -3.78 -21.22
N VAL A 285 15.43 -2.93 -22.23
CA VAL A 285 16.69 -2.27 -22.57
C VAL A 285 16.91 -1.07 -21.66
N ILE A 286 18.00 -1.08 -20.89
CA ILE A 286 18.27 -0.11 -19.82
C ILE A 286 19.50 0.78 -20.06
N ARG A 287 20.38 0.42 -21.00
CA ARG A 287 21.53 1.22 -21.42
C ARG A 287 21.89 0.86 -22.86
N ILE A 288 22.28 1.84 -23.68
CA ILE A 288 22.72 1.65 -25.07
C ILE A 288 24.11 2.29 -25.22
N ASN A 289 25.04 1.58 -25.85
CA ASN A 289 26.41 2.01 -26.06
C ASN A 289 26.87 1.62 -27.48
N GLY A 290 26.64 2.51 -28.45
CA GLY A 290 26.87 2.20 -29.87
C GLY A 290 25.90 1.13 -30.35
N ASP A 291 26.42 -0.02 -30.77
CA ASP A 291 25.64 -1.21 -31.16
C ASP A 291 25.34 -2.16 -29.99
N GLN A 292 26.03 -2.00 -28.84
CA GLN A 292 25.77 -2.82 -27.66
C GLN A 292 24.57 -2.29 -26.86
N ALA A 293 23.61 -3.15 -26.56
CA ALA A 293 22.47 -2.87 -25.68
C ALA A 293 22.57 -3.69 -24.39
N THR A 294 22.54 -3.01 -23.24
CA THR A 294 22.38 -3.65 -21.93
C THR A 294 20.90 -3.84 -21.64
N ILE A 295 20.52 -5.09 -21.40
CA ILE A 295 19.16 -5.58 -21.19
C ILE A 295 19.06 -6.11 -19.76
N GLN A 296 17.97 -5.76 -19.08
CA GLN A 296 17.58 -6.31 -17.79
C GLN A 296 16.46 -7.33 -18.01
N VAL A 297 16.71 -8.59 -17.68
CA VAL A 297 15.76 -9.68 -17.89
C VAL A 297 14.80 -9.78 -16.69
N TYR A 298 13.50 -9.88 -16.96
CA TYR A 298 12.43 -10.02 -15.95
C TYR A 298 12.25 -11.46 -15.45
N GLU A 299 12.92 -12.41 -16.08
CA GLU A 299 12.95 -13.84 -15.75
C GLU A 299 14.34 -14.31 -15.33
N GLU A 300 14.46 -15.57 -14.92
CA GLU A 300 15.75 -16.18 -14.58
C GLU A 300 16.58 -16.50 -15.84
N THR A 301 17.80 -15.97 -15.93
CA THR A 301 18.73 -16.12 -17.07
C THR A 301 19.53 -17.43 -17.07
N ALA A 302 19.22 -18.38 -16.17
CA ALA A 302 19.97 -19.62 -16.02
C ALA A 302 19.89 -20.51 -17.28
N GLY A 303 21.01 -20.70 -17.97
CA GLY A 303 21.08 -21.49 -19.21
C GLY A 303 20.88 -20.70 -20.51
N VAL A 304 20.71 -19.37 -20.44
CA VAL A 304 20.89 -18.46 -21.58
C VAL A 304 22.37 -18.46 -21.99
N MET A 305 22.66 -18.52 -23.29
CA MET A 305 24.03 -18.66 -23.81
C MET A 305 24.49 -17.47 -24.66
N VAL A 306 25.82 -17.33 -24.80
CA VAL A 306 26.42 -16.35 -25.72
C VAL A 306 26.17 -16.81 -27.17
N GLY A 307 25.71 -15.90 -28.02
CA GLY A 307 25.26 -16.18 -29.38
C GLY A 307 23.75 -16.41 -29.53
N ASP A 308 23.02 -16.59 -28.44
CA ASP A 308 21.55 -16.70 -28.46
C ASP A 308 20.89 -15.45 -29.10
N PRO A 309 19.72 -15.61 -29.77
CA PRO A 309 19.03 -14.50 -30.41
C PRO A 309 18.35 -13.56 -29.41
N VAL A 310 18.31 -12.27 -29.75
CA VAL A 310 17.50 -11.24 -29.06
C VAL A 310 16.51 -10.62 -30.05
N LEU A 311 15.22 -10.84 -29.82
CA LEU A 311 14.12 -10.31 -30.63
C LEU A 311 13.62 -8.99 -30.04
N ARG A 312 13.57 -7.95 -30.88
CA ARG A 312 13.08 -6.61 -30.52
C ARG A 312 11.57 -6.50 -30.73
N THR A 313 10.87 -5.68 -29.93
CA THR A 313 9.40 -5.54 -30.02
C THR A 313 8.94 -4.17 -30.51
N GLY A 314 9.83 -3.17 -30.55
CA GLY A 314 9.53 -1.78 -30.90
C GLY A 314 8.62 -1.06 -29.90
N LYS A 315 8.40 -1.62 -28.70
CA LYS A 315 7.46 -1.09 -27.69
C LYS A 315 8.06 -1.19 -26.29
N PRO A 316 7.80 -0.22 -25.39
CA PRO A 316 8.17 -0.33 -23.98
C PRO A 316 7.25 -1.29 -23.21
N LEU A 317 7.66 -1.70 -22.00
CA LEU A 317 6.82 -2.50 -21.10
C LEU A 317 5.44 -1.85 -20.92
N SER A 318 4.40 -2.56 -21.36
CA SER A 318 3.03 -2.06 -21.46
C SER A 318 2.04 -3.11 -20.96
N VAL A 319 0.99 -2.66 -20.29
CA VAL A 319 -0.09 -3.49 -19.74
C VAL A 319 -1.31 -3.51 -20.67
N GLU A 320 -2.01 -4.65 -20.74
CA GLU A 320 -3.35 -4.76 -21.33
C GLU A 320 -4.38 -4.22 -20.31
N LEU A 321 -5.22 -3.28 -20.72
CA LEU A 321 -6.24 -2.65 -19.87
C LEU A 321 -7.62 -2.79 -20.52
N GLY A 322 -8.60 -3.32 -19.79
CA GLY A 322 -9.94 -3.59 -20.30
C GLY A 322 -10.79 -4.39 -19.30
N PRO A 323 -11.97 -4.91 -19.71
CA PRO A 323 -12.79 -5.79 -18.88
C PRO A 323 -12.11 -7.15 -18.68
N GLY A 324 -12.16 -7.68 -17.45
CA GLY A 324 -11.43 -8.86 -17.03
C GLY A 324 -10.13 -8.55 -16.27
N LEU A 325 -9.99 -7.36 -15.68
CA LEU A 325 -8.89 -7.02 -14.76
C LEU A 325 -9.24 -7.32 -13.30
N LEU A 326 -10.52 -7.23 -12.94
CA LEU A 326 -11.00 -7.53 -11.58
C LEU A 326 -11.06 -9.04 -11.35
N ASN A 327 -10.98 -9.47 -10.09
CA ASN A 327 -10.95 -10.88 -9.66
C ASN A 327 -9.70 -11.67 -10.10
N ASN A 328 -8.88 -11.14 -11.02
CA ASN A 328 -7.67 -11.80 -11.50
C ASN A 328 -6.43 -11.52 -10.61
N ILE A 329 -5.53 -12.49 -10.61
CA ILE A 329 -4.25 -12.48 -9.89
C ILE A 329 -3.11 -12.53 -10.90
N TYR A 330 -2.27 -11.49 -10.90
CA TYR A 330 -1.21 -11.25 -11.87
C TYR A 330 0.20 -11.38 -11.27
N ASP A 331 1.20 -11.71 -12.09
CA ASP A 331 2.62 -11.52 -11.74
C ASP A 331 3.08 -10.06 -11.98
N GLY A 332 4.36 -9.77 -11.70
CA GLY A 332 4.92 -8.42 -11.85
C GLY A 332 4.89 -7.86 -13.28
N ILE A 333 4.81 -8.71 -14.30
CA ILE A 333 4.68 -8.34 -15.72
C ILE A 333 3.28 -8.64 -16.30
N GLN A 334 2.27 -8.67 -15.42
CA GLN A 334 0.85 -8.79 -15.75
C GLN A 334 0.41 -10.15 -16.37
N ARG A 335 1.12 -11.25 -16.11
CA ARG A 335 0.63 -12.58 -16.52
C ARG A 335 -0.28 -13.20 -15.45
N PRO A 336 -1.46 -13.75 -15.81
CA PRO A 336 -2.40 -14.32 -14.85
C PRO A 336 -1.89 -15.68 -14.32
N LEU A 337 -1.74 -15.79 -13.00
CA LEU A 337 -1.12 -16.96 -12.35
C LEU A 337 -1.97 -18.23 -12.48
N GLU A 338 -3.29 -18.12 -12.40
CA GLU A 338 -4.23 -19.24 -12.57
C GLU A 338 -4.05 -19.93 -13.94
N LYS A 339 -4.06 -19.13 -15.01
CA LYS A 339 -3.83 -19.62 -16.38
C LYS A 339 -2.41 -20.13 -16.63
N ILE A 340 -1.41 -19.63 -15.91
CA ILE A 340 -0.05 -20.20 -15.94
C ILE A 340 -0.08 -21.62 -15.36
N ALA A 341 -0.75 -21.83 -14.22
CA ALA A 341 -0.87 -23.14 -13.59
C ALA A 341 -1.70 -24.14 -14.43
N GLU A 342 -2.78 -23.68 -15.08
CA GLU A 342 -3.53 -24.47 -16.06
C GLU A 342 -2.65 -24.90 -17.25
N ALA A 343 -1.98 -23.92 -17.89
CA ALA A 343 -1.21 -24.14 -19.11
C ALA A 343 0.09 -24.93 -18.88
N SER A 344 0.71 -24.81 -17.70
CA SER A 344 1.88 -25.60 -17.31
C SER A 344 1.52 -26.97 -16.72
N SER A 345 0.28 -27.12 -16.20
CA SER A 345 -0.14 -28.25 -15.36
C SER A 345 0.85 -28.55 -14.20
N SER A 346 1.46 -27.49 -13.66
CA SER A 346 2.56 -27.55 -12.69
C SER A 346 2.42 -26.49 -11.60
N ILE A 347 2.95 -26.79 -10.41
CA ILE A 347 3.06 -25.83 -9.30
C ILE A 347 4.15 -24.77 -9.50
N TYR A 348 5.02 -24.96 -10.51
CA TYR A 348 6.10 -24.04 -10.84
C TYR A 348 5.73 -23.22 -12.08
N ILE A 349 6.14 -21.94 -12.09
CA ILE A 349 6.05 -21.07 -13.25
C ILE A 349 7.19 -21.45 -14.21
N PRO A 350 6.91 -21.98 -15.42
CA PRO A 350 7.94 -22.26 -16.41
C PRO A 350 8.46 -20.93 -17.01
N ARG A 351 9.74 -20.92 -17.38
CA ARG A 351 10.38 -19.77 -18.06
C ARG A 351 9.83 -19.62 -19.48
N GLY A 352 9.89 -18.40 -20.01
CA GLY A 352 9.46 -18.08 -21.38
C GLY A 352 7.94 -18.12 -21.60
N ILE A 353 7.13 -18.37 -20.57
CA ILE A 353 5.70 -18.56 -20.74
C ILE A 353 4.99 -17.23 -21.05
N ALA A 354 4.42 -17.17 -22.26
CA ALA A 354 3.66 -16.04 -22.76
C ALA A 354 2.15 -16.34 -22.68
N THR A 355 1.53 -16.10 -21.53
CA THR A 355 0.06 -16.06 -21.38
C THR A 355 -0.46 -14.63 -21.62
N PRO A 356 -1.60 -14.45 -22.32
CA PRO A 356 -2.28 -13.15 -22.41
C PRO A 356 -2.76 -12.65 -21.04
N ALA A 357 -2.76 -11.33 -20.81
CA ALA A 357 -3.17 -10.75 -19.53
C ALA A 357 -4.69 -10.74 -19.36
N LEU A 358 -5.43 -10.43 -20.43
CA LEU A 358 -6.89 -10.53 -20.46
C LEU A 358 -7.36 -11.83 -21.12
N ASP A 359 -8.59 -12.27 -20.83
CA ASP A 359 -9.13 -13.46 -21.47
C ASP A 359 -9.73 -13.17 -22.86
N ARG A 360 -9.16 -13.85 -23.86
CA ARG A 360 -9.56 -13.76 -25.27
C ARG A 360 -10.72 -14.71 -25.61
N LYS A 361 -11.06 -15.66 -24.72
CA LYS A 361 -12.18 -16.62 -24.92
C LYS A 361 -13.48 -16.12 -24.29
N LYS A 362 -13.40 -15.47 -23.12
CA LYS A 362 -14.55 -14.87 -22.44
C LYS A 362 -15.15 -13.75 -23.29
N LYS A 363 -16.46 -13.85 -23.49
CA LYS A 363 -17.28 -12.77 -24.06
C LYS A 363 -17.83 -11.87 -22.96
N TRP A 364 -18.16 -10.65 -23.34
CA TRP A 364 -18.77 -9.64 -22.48
C TRP A 364 -19.95 -8.98 -23.19
N GLU A 365 -21.02 -8.69 -22.44
CA GLU A 365 -22.16 -7.92 -22.95
C GLU A 365 -21.78 -6.44 -23.08
N PHE A 366 -21.59 -6.00 -24.32
CA PHE A 366 -21.27 -4.63 -24.67
C PHE A 366 -22.54 -3.83 -24.97
N THR A 367 -22.60 -2.59 -24.47
CA THR A 367 -23.62 -1.60 -24.83
C THR A 367 -22.94 -0.34 -25.35
N PRO A 368 -23.17 0.08 -26.62
CA PRO A 368 -22.62 1.33 -27.14
C PRO A 368 -23.31 2.55 -26.51
N THR A 369 -22.52 3.60 -26.25
CA THR A 369 -22.98 4.89 -25.71
C THR A 369 -23.08 5.96 -26.81
N MET A 370 -22.19 5.90 -27.81
CA MET A 370 -22.09 6.87 -28.91
C MET A 370 -22.63 6.30 -30.23
N LYS A 371 -22.81 7.16 -31.23
CA LYS A 371 -23.37 6.82 -32.55
C LYS A 371 -22.34 7.00 -33.67
N VAL A 372 -22.61 6.36 -34.81
CA VAL A 372 -21.87 6.60 -36.05
C VAL A 372 -22.07 8.06 -36.48
N GLY A 373 -20.98 8.75 -36.81
CA GLY A 373 -20.95 10.18 -37.13
C GLY A 373 -20.60 11.09 -35.95
N ASP A 374 -20.60 10.60 -34.71
CA ASP A 374 -20.16 11.40 -33.56
C ASP A 374 -18.65 11.64 -33.59
N HIS A 375 -18.21 12.83 -33.17
CA HIS A 375 -16.80 13.12 -32.93
C HIS A 375 -16.37 12.56 -31.57
N ILE A 376 -15.17 11.98 -31.52
CA ILE A 376 -14.62 11.29 -30.34
C ILE A 376 -13.16 11.70 -30.09
N SER A 377 -12.79 11.75 -28.81
CA SER A 377 -11.49 12.17 -28.28
C SER A 377 -10.93 11.17 -27.25
N GLY A 378 -9.63 11.24 -26.97
CA GLY A 378 -8.95 10.32 -26.07
C GLY A 378 -9.45 10.45 -24.64
N GLY A 379 -9.95 9.35 -24.07
CA GLY A 379 -10.62 9.30 -22.77
C GLY A 379 -12.16 9.27 -22.83
N ASP A 380 -12.78 9.49 -23.99
CA ASP A 380 -14.24 9.42 -24.13
C ASP A 380 -14.79 8.01 -23.87
N VAL A 381 -15.95 7.93 -23.22
CA VAL A 381 -16.68 6.67 -22.96
C VAL A 381 -17.61 6.36 -24.14
N TRP A 382 -17.15 5.50 -25.05
CA TRP A 382 -17.91 5.11 -26.24
C TRP A 382 -18.82 3.90 -26.05
N GLY A 383 -18.64 3.14 -24.96
CA GLY A 383 -19.52 2.05 -24.57
C GLY A 383 -19.25 1.53 -23.15
N THR A 384 -20.12 0.65 -22.68
CA THR A 384 -20.07 0.05 -21.34
C THR A 384 -20.20 -1.47 -21.39
N VAL A 385 -19.57 -2.14 -20.43
CA VAL A 385 -19.61 -3.59 -20.24
C VAL A 385 -20.00 -3.91 -18.80
N TYR A 386 -20.83 -4.93 -18.61
CA TYR A 386 -21.07 -5.52 -17.29
C TYR A 386 -19.90 -6.45 -16.93
N GLU A 387 -19.09 -6.10 -15.93
CA GLU A 387 -17.96 -6.93 -15.50
C GLU A 387 -18.30 -7.85 -14.32
N ASN A 388 -18.81 -7.27 -13.21
CA ASN A 388 -19.06 -7.96 -11.95
C ASN A 388 -20.28 -7.38 -11.21
N SER A 389 -20.78 -8.10 -10.19
CA SER A 389 -21.90 -7.64 -9.36
C SER A 389 -21.70 -6.26 -8.73
N PHE A 390 -20.49 -5.95 -8.25
CA PHE A 390 -20.13 -4.63 -7.71
C PHE A 390 -19.97 -3.58 -8.81
N ILE A 391 -19.28 -3.95 -9.90
CA ILE A 391 -18.90 -3.04 -10.98
C ILE A 391 -19.70 -3.46 -12.22
N SER A 392 -20.97 -3.07 -12.17
CA SER A 392 -21.99 -3.33 -13.17
C SER A 392 -21.80 -2.50 -14.45
N VAL A 393 -20.97 -1.46 -14.40
CA VAL A 393 -20.68 -0.55 -15.51
C VAL A 393 -19.17 -0.30 -15.60
N HIS A 394 -18.44 -1.23 -16.20
CA HIS A 394 -17.08 -0.99 -16.68
C HIS A 394 -17.16 -0.08 -17.92
N LYS A 395 -16.53 1.09 -17.88
CA LYS A 395 -16.61 2.11 -18.93
C LYS A 395 -15.44 1.93 -19.90
N ILE A 396 -15.72 1.62 -21.15
CA ILE A 396 -14.66 1.46 -22.16
C ILE A 396 -14.25 2.83 -22.68
N LEU A 397 -12.98 3.18 -22.47
CA LEU A 397 -12.39 4.48 -22.81
C LEU A 397 -11.69 4.40 -24.17
N LEU A 398 -11.79 5.46 -24.99
CA LEU A 398 -10.91 5.58 -26.16
C LEU A 398 -9.45 5.84 -25.69
N PRO A 399 -8.42 5.20 -26.28
CA PRO A 399 -7.03 5.43 -25.87
C PRO A 399 -6.62 6.91 -25.91
N PRO A 400 -5.94 7.48 -24.89
CA PRO A 400 -5.73 8.93 -24.75
C PRO A 400 -5.02 9.69 -25.89
N ARG A 401 -4.43 8.99 -26.87
CA ARG A 401 -3.78 9.60 -28.05
C ARG A 401 -4.63 9.53 -29.33
N ALA A 402 -5.79 8.86 -29.27
CA ALA A 402 -6.72 8.75 -30.39
C ALA A 402 -7.74 9.89 -30.37
N ARG A 403 -8.23 10.26 -31.55
CA ARG A 403 -9.33 11.22 -31.79
C ARG A 403 -9.84 11.01 -33.21
N GLY A 404 -11.05 11.47 -33.53
CA GLY A 404 -11.59 11.46 -34.89
C GLY A 404 -13.11 11.44 -34.91
N THR A 405 -13.67 10.84 -35.96
CA THR A 405 -15.12 10.67 -36.12
C THR A 405 -15.45 9.19 -36.26
N ILE A 406 -16.48 8.70 -35.58
CA ILE A 406 -16.86 7.28 -35.58
C ILE A 406 -17.44 6.91 -36.95
N THR A 407 -16.77 6.02 -37.68
CA THR A 407 -17.26 5.50 -38.98
C THR A 407 -18.09 4.23 -38.82
N ARG A 408 -17.79 3.43 -37.80
CA ARG A 408 -18.52 2.21 -37.45
C ARG A 408 -18.37 1.93 -35.95
N ILE A 409 -19.46 1.53 -35.33
CA ILE A 409 -19.50 1.00 -33.96
C ILE A 409 -20.31 -0.29 -33.97
N ALA A 410 -19.98 -1.25 -33.11
CA ALA A 410 -20.77 -2.45 -32.93
C ALA A 410 -22.11 -2.14 -32.24
N GLU A 411 -23.12 -2.95 -32.53
CA GLU A 411 -24.42 -2.90 -31.86
C GLU A 411 -24.32 -3.50 -30.43
N LYS A 412 -25.44 -3.50 -29.68
CA LYS A 412 -25.47 -4.17 -28.38
C LYS A 412 -25.37 -5.69 -28.57
N GLY A 413 -24.40 -6.34 -27.94
CA GLY A 413 -24.18 -7.78 -28.12
C GLY A 413 -23.03 -8.36 -27.29
N GLU A 414 -22.79 -9.66 -27.44
CA GLU A 414 -21.65 -10.35 -26.83
C GLU A 414 -20.43 -10.34 -27.76
N TYR A 415 -19.32 -9.76 -27.29
CA TYR A 415 -18.05 -9.71 -28.03
C TYR A 415 -16.87 -10.12 -27.13
N THR A 416 -15.77 -10.62 -27.69
CA THR A 416 -14.52 -10.87 -26.94
C THR A 416 -13.67 -9.60 -26.81
N VAL A 417 -12.71 -9.62 -25.89
CA VAL A 417 -11.84 -8.48 -25.56
C VAL A 417 -10.97 -8.00 -26.73
N GLU A 418 -10.62 -8.91 -27.65
CA GLU A 418 -9.75 -8.65 -28.81
C GLU A 418 -10.53 -8.29 -30.09
N GLU A 419 -11.86 -8.46 -30.11
CA GLU A 419 -12.70 -8.11 -31.26
C GLU A 419 -12.75 -6.59 -31.48
N LYS A 420 -12.55 -6.17 -32.74
CA LYS A 420 -12.53 -4.76 -33.12
C LYS A 420 -13.95 -4.24 -33.34
N ILE A 421 -14.47 -3.57 -32.32
CA ILE A 421 -15.87 -3.12 -32.24
C ILE A 421 -16.05 -1.61 -32.48
N LEU A 422 -14.97 -0.83 -32.58
CA LEU A 422 -15.01 0.59 -32.94
C LEU A 422 -14.06 0.89 -34.11
N GLU A 423 -14.49 1.73 -35.04
CA GLU A 423 -13.72 2.26 -36.15
C GLU A 423 -13.83 3.79 -36.15
N VAL A 424 -12.69 4.48 -36.14
CA VAL A 424 -12.59 5.94 -36.08
C VAL A 424 -11.77 6.43 -37.26
N GLU A 425 -12.22 7.49 -37.92
CA GLU A 425 -11.49 8.14 -39.01
C GLU A 425 -10.93 9.50 -38.57
N PHE A 426 -9.64 9.72 -38.85
CA PHE A 426 -8.92 10.95 -38.56
C PHE A 426 -7.89 11.25 -39.67
N ASP A 427 -7.88 12.48 -40.19
CA ASP A 427 -7.05 12.92 -41.32
C ASP A 427 -7.05 11.95 -42.53
N GLY A 428 -8.23 11.36 -42.82
CA GLY A 428 -8.44 10.38 -43.90
C GLY A 428 -7.87 8.98 -43.63
N LYS A 429 -7.28 8.75 -42.45
CA LYS A 429 -6.82 7.43 -41.99
C LYS A 429 -7.85 6.83 -41.04
N LYS A 430 -8.29 5.61 -41.34
CA LYS A 430 -9.16 4.83 -40.44
C LYS A 430 -8.33 4.01 -39.47
N THR A 431 -8.73 3.97 -38.20
CA THR A 431 -8.14 3.15 -37.14
C THR A 431 -9.20 2.38 -36.39
N GLU A 432 -8.96 1.08 -36.20
CA GLU A 432 -9.86 0.16 -35.51
C GLU A 432 -9.41 -0.05 -34.05
N TYR A 433 -10.35 -0.08 -33.12
CA TYR A 433 -10.12 -0.27 -31.69
C TYR A 433 -10.94 -1.46 -31.15
N PRO A 434 -10.31 -2.38 -30.38
CA PRO A 434 -11.02 -3.40 -29.60
C PRO A 434 -11.37 -2.86 -28.21
N MET A 435 -11.94 -3.71 -27.34
CA MET A 435 -12.24 -3.33 -25.94
C MET A 435 -10.99 -3.04 -25.12
N MET A 436 -9.90 -3.79 -25.36
CA MET A 436 -8.64 -3.58 -24.66
C MET A 436 -7.81 -2.44 -25.26
N GLN A 437 -7.19 -1.64 -24.40
CA GLN A 437 -6.10 -0.74 -24.76
C GLN A 437 -4.78 -1.26 -24.18
N THR A 438 -3.65 -0.92 -24.81
CA THR A 438 -2.33 -1.15 -24.23
C THR A 438 -1.72 0.17 -23.77
N TRP A 439 -1.11 0.21 -22.58
CA TRP A 439 -0.52 1.43 -22.03
C TRP A 439 0.85 1.17 -21.36
N PRO A 440 1.88 2.01 -21.64
CA PRO A 440 3.21 1.85 -21.06
C PRO A 440 3.27 2.17 -19.57
N VAL A 441 3.74 1.23 -18.73
CA VAL A 441 3.64 1.32 -17.27
C VAL A 441 4.46 2.46 -16.64
N ARG A 442 5.54 2.86 -17.32
CA ARG A 442 6.44 3.94 -16.88
C ARG A 442 5.90 5.35 -17.21
N VAL A 443 4.79 5.47 -17.94
CA VAL A 443 4.15 6.76 -18.28
C VAL A 443 2.84 6.90 -17.51
N PRO A 444 2.64 7.96 -16.70
CA PRO A 444 1.36 8.19 -16.04
C PRO A 444 0.25 8.41 -17.05
N ARG A 445 -0.94 7.86 -16.80
CA ARG A 445 -2.11 8.10 -17.65
C ARG A 445 -2.56 9.57 -17.54
N PRO A 446 -2.72 10.29 -18.66
CA PRO A 446 -2.98 11.73 -18.65
C PRO A 446 -4.40 12.06 -18.17
N THR A 447 -4.56 13.27 -17.63
CA THR A 447 -5.75 13.78 -16.95
C THR A 447 -6.10 15.18 -17.44
N THR A 448 -7.33 15.63 -17.24
CA THR A 448 -7.77 17.00 -17.59
C THR A 448 -7.18 18.01 -16.60
N GLU A 449 -7.45 17.83 -15.30
CA GLU A 449 -6.97 18.70 -14.22
C GLU A 449 -6.72 17.88 -12.94
N LYS A 450 -5.77 18.30 -12.09
CA LYS A 450 -5.56 17.75 -10.74
C LYS A 450 -6.38 18.57 -9.74
N HIS A 451 -7.35 17.92 -9.07
CA HIS A 451 -8.23 18.56 -8.09
C HIS A 451 -7.72 18.38 -6.66
N SER A 452 -8.05 19.32 -5.78
CA SER A 452 -7.74 19.20 -4.35
C SER A 452 -8.65 18.15 -3.69
N ALA A 453 -8.05 17.11 -3.11
CA ALA A 453 -8.78 16.04 -2.42
C ALA A 453 -9.47 16.56 -1.15
N ASN A 454 -10.80 16.47 -1.12
CA ASN A 454 -11.67 17.10 -0.12
C ASN A 454 -12.63 16.13 0.61
N GLN A 455 -12.51 14.82 0.35
CA GLN A 455 -13.32 13.76 0.94
C GLN A 455 -12.41 12.82 1.76
N PRO A 456 -12.81 12.40 2.97
CA PRO A 456 -12.00 11.51 3.80
C PRO A 456 -11.90 10.10 3.20
N PHE A 457 -10.71 9.52 3.27
CA PHE A 457 -10.49 8.11 3.03
C PHE A 457 -10.73 7.36 4.34
N LEU A 458 -11.96 6.85 4.50
CA LEU A 458 -12.37 6.12 5.69
C LEU A 458 -11.80 4.69 5.63
N VAL A 459 -11.14 4.24 6.70
CA VAL A 459 -10.54 2.91 6.83
C VAL A 459 -11.34 2.02 7.80
N GLY A 460 -12.22 2.61 8.60
CA GLY A 460 -12.98 1.93 9.65
C GLY A 460 -12.19 1.66 10.92
N GLN A 461 -11.03 2.30 11.09
CA GLN A 461 -10.11 2.11 12.21
C GLN A 461 -9.99 3.41 13.00
N ARG A 462 -10.45 3.43 14.25
CA ARG A 462 -10.69 4.65 15.06
C ARG A 462 -9.49 5.58 15.12
N VAL A 463 -8.30 5.05 15.38
CA VAL A 463 -7.05 5.85 15.43
C VAL A 463 -6.63 6.41 14.07
N LEU A 464 -6.91 5.70 12.97
CA LEU A 464 -6.61 6.17 11.62
C LEU A 464 -7.60 7.26 11.18
N ASP A 465 -8.90 7.01 11.35
CA ASP A 465 -9.96 7.92 10.88
C ASP A 465 -10.15 9.16 11.77
N ALA A 466 -9.71 9.13 13.04
CA ALA A 466 -9.80 10.26 13.96
C ALA A 466 -8.48 11.05 14.11
N LEU A 467 -7.38 10.40 14.49
CA LEU A 467 -6.13 11.12 14.81
C LEU A 467 -5.26 11.42 13.58
N PHE A 468 -5.21 10.49 12.61
CA PHE A 468 -4.31 10.59 11.45
C PHE A 468 -5.03 10.39 10.11
N PRO A 469 -6.18 11.05 9.86
CA PRO A 469 -7.02 10.77 8.70
C PRO A 469 -6.32 11.08 7.37
N SER A 470 -6.69 10.30 6.35
CA SER A 470 -6.27 10.51 4.97
C SER A 470 -7.45 10.96 4.10
N VAL A 471 -7.16 11.34 2.86
CA VAL A 471 -8.15 11.81 1.86
C VAL A 471 -8.23 10.85 0.69
N GLN A 472 -9.37 10.82 -0.01
CA GLN A 472 -9.50 10.09 -1.27
C GLN A 472 -8.64 10.76 -2.36
N GLY A 473 -7.63 10.04 -2.86
CA GLY A 473 -6.53 10.63 -3.65
C GLY A 473 -5.25 10.91 -2.83
N GLY A 474 -5.20 10.55 -1.55
CA GLY A 474 -4.10 10.86 -0.64
C GLY A 474 -2.95 9.85 -0.67
N THR A 475 -1.73 10.34 -0.42
CA THR A 475 -0.53 9.53 -0.18
C THR A 475 -0.35 9.22 1.32
N VAL A 476 -0.18 7.93 1.65
CA VAL A 476 0.03 7.42 3.01
C VAL A 476 1.27 6.52 3.05
N ALA A 477 2.11 6.65 4.06
CA ALA A 477 3.13 5.66 4.40
C ALA A 477 2.80 4.93 5.71
N ILE A 478 3.00 3.61 5.72
CA ILE A 478 2.92 2.75 6.90
C ILE A 478 4.29 2.11 7.16
N PRO A 479 5.25 2.81 7.80
CA PRO A 479 6.49 2.19 8.23
C PRO A 479 6.28 1.38 9.51
N GLY A 480 7.02 0.28 9.59
CA GLY A 480 7.11 -0.51 10.81
C GLY A 480 8.00 -1.73 10.61
N ALA A 481 8.56 -2.25 11.70
CA ALA A 481 9.32 -3.50 11.67
C ALA A 481 8.42 -4.69 11.24
N PHE A 482 9.05 -5.80 10.86
CA PHE A 482 8.33 -7.06 10.59
C PHE A 482 7.53 -7.50 11.83
N GLY A 483 6.32 -8.02 11.61
CA GLY A 483 5.41 -8.45 12.69
C GLY A 483 4.63 -7.32 13.40
N CYS A 484 4.80 -6.04 13.04
CA CYS A 484 4.06 -4.96 13.71
C CYS A 484 2.58 -4.84 13.29
N GLY A 485 2.12 -5.58 12.27
CA GLY A 485 0.73 -5.57 11.79
C GLY A 485 0.47 -4.81 10.48
N LYS A 486 1.51 -4.43 9.71
CA LYS A 486 1.36 -3.71 8.43
C LYS A 486 0.32 -4.33 7.49
N THR A 487 0.50 -5.61 7.16
CA THR A 487 -0.38 -6.35 6.24
C THR A 487 -1.80 -6.53 6.81
N VAL A 488 -1.97 -6.56 8.14
CA VAL A 488 -3.30 -6.55 8.78
C VAL A 488 -4.01 -5.21 8.54
N ILE A 489 -3.28 -4.08 8.63
CA ILE A 489 -3.84 -2.76 8.27
C ILE A 489 -4.12 -2.70 6.76
N SER A 490 -3.23 -3.20 5.89
CA SER A 490 -3.48 -3.30 4.44
C SER A 490 -4.73 -4.13 4.11
N GLN A 491 -4.97 -5.23 4.84
CA GLN A 491 -6.17 -6.07 4.72
C GLN A 491 -7.42 -5.37 5.28
N SER A 492 -7.32 -4.62 6.38
CA SER A 492 -8.42 -3.78 6.88
C SER A 492 -8.79 -2.69 5.86
N VAL A 493 -7.80 -2.07 5.20
CA VAL A 493 -8.03 -1.12 4.11
C VAL A 493 -8.72 -1.79 2.91
N SER A 494 -8.32 -2.99 2.47
CA SER A 494 -8.98 -3.68 1.35
C SER A 494 -10.43 -4.11 1.67
N LYS A 495 -10.70 -4.50 2.91
CA LYS A 495 -12.04 -4.83 3.42
C LYS A 495 -12.94 -3.61 3.51
N PHE A 496 -12.51 -2.58 4.24
CA PHE A 496 -13.40 -1.57 4.81
C PHE A 496 -13.28 -0.17 4.21
N SER A 497 -12.35 0.05 3.27
CA SER A 497 -12.23 1.38 2.67
C SER A 497 -13.43 1.77 1.81
N ASN A 498 -13.74 3.07 1.83
CA ASN A 498 -14.76 3.71 1.01
C ASN A 498 -14.33 3.90 -0.47
N SER A 499 -13.54 2.97 -1.02
CA SER A 499 -13.12 2.93 -2.43
C SER A 499 -13.89 1.90 -3.23
N ASP A 500 -14.14 2.21 -4.50
CA ASP A 500 -14.87 1.35 -5.44
C ASP A 500 -14.00 0.16 -5.88
N VAL A 501 -12.72 0.42 -6.15
CA VAL A 501 -11.74 -0.57 -6.62
C VAL A 501 -10.53 -0.63 -5.70
N ILE A 502 -10.02 -1.84 -5.47
CA ILE A 502 -8.79 -2.11 -4.73
C ILE A 502 -7.72 -2.65 -5.69
N VAL A 503 -6.51 -2.08 -5.67
CA VAL A 503 -5.34 -2.64 -6.37
C VAL A 503 -4.26 -2.95 -5.33
N TYR A 504 -4.02 -4.23 -5.07
CA TYR A 504 -3.04 -4.66 -4.07
C TYR A 504 -1.81 -5.26 -4.77
N VAL A 505 -0.65 -4.63 -4.55
CA VAL A 505 0.64 -5.04 -5.09
C VAL A 505 1.51 -5.62 -3.97
N GLY A 506 1.69 -6.93 -4.03
CA GLY A 506 2.74 -7.63 -3.32
C GLY A 506 4.08 -7.45 -4.03
N CYS A 507 5.01 -6.73 -3.41
CA CYS A 507 6.35 -6.50 -3.92
C CYS A 507 7.39 -7.09 -2.95
N GLY A 508 7.93 -8.26 -3.29
CA GLY A 508 9.04 -8.90 -2.58
C GLY A 508 8.69 -9.55 -1.25
N GLU A 509 7.40 -9.71 -0.93
CA GLU A 509 6.93 -10.37 0.29
C GLU A 509 7.04 -11.90 0.22
N ARG A 510 6.95 -12.59 1.36
CA ARG A 510 7.17 -14.04 1.44
C ARG A 510 6.00 -14.78 0.77
N GLY A 511 6.29 -15.93 0.17
CA GLY A 511 5.27 -16.78 -0.44
C GLY A 511 4.11 -17.13 0.50
N ASN A 512 4.38 -17.32 1.80
CA ASN A 512 3.36 -17.61 2.80
C ASN A 512 2.44 -16.41 3.07
N GLU A 513 2.98 -15.19 3.16
CA GLU A 513 2.22 -13.95 3.38
C GLU A 513 1.30 -13.66 2.18
N MET A 514 1.79 -13.95 0.96
CA MET A 514 0.99 -13.89 -0.25
C MET A 514 -0.08 -15.00 -0.33
N ALA A 515 0.24 -16.22 0.11
CA ALA A 515 -0.71 -17.33 0.15
C ALA A 515 -1.84 -17.11 1.17
N GLU A 516 -1.54 -16.48 2.31
CA GLU A 516 -2.53 -16.05 3.30
C GLU A 516 -3.49 -15.01 2.71
N VAL A 517 -2.96 -13.95 2.07
CA VAL A 517 -3.76 -12.97 1.30
C VAL A 517 -4.64 -13.64 0.23
N LEU A 518 -4.08 -14.56 -0.56
CA LEU A 518 -4.79 -15.26 -1.63
C LEU A 518 -5.87 -16.24 -1.12
N LYS A 519 -5.72 -16.78 0.09
CA LYS A 519 -6.73 -17.64 0.73
C LYS A 519 -7.84 -16.83 1.39
N ASP A 520 -7.50 -15.74 2.06
CA ASP A 520 -8.46 -14.95 2.83
C ASP A 520 -9.35 -14.08 1.93
N PHE A 521 -8.80 -13.44 0.90
CA PHE A 521 -9.56 -12.48 0.08
C PHE A 521 -10.81 -13.08 -0.62
N PRO A 522 -10.82 -14.35 -1.08
CA PRO A 522 -12.03 -15.02 -1.55
C PRO A 522 -13.06 -15.35 -0.45
N GLU A 523 -12.63 -15.65 0.78
CA GLU A 523 -13.52 -15.94 1.92
C GLU A 523 -14.20 -14.67 2.48
N LEU A 524 -13.58 -13.51 2.26
CA LEU A 524 -14.04 -12.21 2.74
C LEU A 524 -15.13 -11.60 1.85
N SER A 525 -16.31 -11.36 2.44
CA SER A 525 -17.44 -10.69 1.79
C SER A 525 -17.82 -9.39 2.50
N ILE A 526 -18.37 -8.45 1.72
CA ILE A 526 -18.94 -7.20 2.21
C ILE A 526 -20.42 -7.11 1.82
N GLU A 527 -21.21 -6.39 2.61
CA GLU A 527 -22.62 -6.09 2.31
C GLU A 527 -22.70 -4.80 1.49
N VAL A 528 -23.11 -4.90 0.22
CA VAL A 528 -23.43 -3.77 -0.67
C VAL A 528 -24.81 -3.99 -1.24
N ASP A 529 -25.67 -2.97 -1.21
CA ASP A 529 -27.09 -3.02 -1.60
C ASP A 529 -27.87 -4.21 -0.99
N GLY A 530 -27.52 -4.57 0.25
CA GLY A 530 -28.11 -5.70 0.99
C GLY A 530 -27.66 -7.09 0.51
N ARG A 531 -26.65 -7.17 -0.37
CA ARG A 531 -26.09 -8.44 -0.89
C ARG A 531 -24.69 -8.67 -0.34
N LYS A 532 -24.40 -9.92 0.06
CA LYS A 532 -23.04 -10.36 0.41
C LYS A 532 -22.30 -10.79 -0.85
N GLU A 533 -21.24 -10.07 -1.19
CA GLU A 533 -20.41 -10.33 -2.37
C GLU A 533 -18.92 -10.31 -1.97
N PRO A 534 -18.06 -11.17 -2.56
CA PRO A 534 -16.67 -11.35 -2.11
C PRO A 534 -15.75 -10.24 -2.65
N ILE A 535 -14.84 -9.74 -1.80
CA ILE A 535 -14.01 -8.55 -2.11
C ILE A 535 -13.13 -8.73 -3.36
N MET A 536 -12.81 -9.97 -3.74
CA MET A 536 -12.12 -10.31 -4.99
C MET A 536 -12.79 -9.70 -6.24
N LYS A 537 -14.13 -9.62 -6.28
CA LYS A 537 -14.86 -9.04 -7.43
C LYS A 537 -14.62 -7.54 -7.63
N ARG A 538 -14.08 -6.82 -6.64
CA ARG A 538 -13.65 -5.41 -6.73
C ARG A 538 -12.13 -5.21 -6.59
N THR A 539 -11.37 -6.30 -6.57
CA THR A 539 -9.92 -6.28 -6.32
C THR A 539 -9.14 -6.83 -7.52
N THR A 540 -8.02 -6.18 -7.85
CA THR A 540 -6.96 -6.76 -8.69
C THR A 540 -5.73 -7.02 -7.83
N LEU A 541 -5.22 -8.26 -7.86
CA LEU A 541 -4.03 -8.67 -7.11
C LEU A 541 -2.82 -8.76 -8.05
N ILE A 542 -1.70 -8.15 -7.66
CA ILE A 542 -0.41 -8.29 -8.35
C ILE A 542 0.58 -8.89 -7.35
N ALA A 543 0.89 -10.18 -7.51
CA ALA A 543 1.65 -10.99 -6.59
C ALA A 543 3.07 -11.23 -7.10
N ASN A 544 4.03 -10.39 -6.67
CA ASN A 544 5.45 -10.59 -6.95
C ASN A 544 6.21 -11.01 -5.67
N THR A 545 6.41 -12.31 -5.46
CA THR A 545 7.03 -12.84 -4.23
C THR A 545 8.54 -12.54 -4.14
N SER A 546 9.12 -12.74 -2.95
CA SER A 546 10.58 -12.64 -2.71
C SER A 546 11.42 -13.55 -3.60
N ASN A 547 10.87 -14.69 -4.05
CA ASN A 547 11.55 -15.64 -4.95
C ASN A 547 11.45 -15.27 -6.44
N MET A 548 10.60 -14.30 -6.80
CA MET A 548 10.51 -13.80 -8.17
C MET A 548 11.65 -12.81 -8.49
N PRO A 549 12.09 -12.73 -9.76
CA PRO A 549 13.24 -11.94 -10.16
C PRO A 549 13.17 -10.47 -9.75
N VAL A 550 14.34 -9.91 -9.47
CA VAL A 550 14.50 -8.58 -8.88
C VAL A 550 13.98 -7.47 -9.79
N ALA A 551 14.12 -7.65 -11.11
CA ALA A 551 13.53 -6.75 -12.10
C ALA A 551 11.99 -6.72 -12.02
N ALA A 552 11.34 -7.86 -11.80
CA ALA A 552 9.88 -7.95 -11.74
C ALA A 552 9.30 -7.24 -10.49
N ARG A 553 10.12 -7.01 -9.45
CA ARG A 553 9.78 -6.16 -8.29
C ARG A 553 9.70 -4.66 -8.65
N GLU A 554 10.49 -4.18 -9.61
CA GLU A 554 10.31 -2.82 -10.14
C GLU A 554 9.07 -2.77 -11.05
N ALA A 555 8.88 -3.77 -11.91
CA ALA A 555 7.74 -3.83 -12.81
C ALA A 555 6.39 -3.86 -12.07
N SER A 556 6.24 -4.68 -11.02
CA SER A 556 4.96 -4.88 -10.32
C SER A 556 4.36 -3.58 -9.75
N ILE A 557 5.21 -2.69 -9.21
CA ILE A 557 4.80 -1.38 -8.71
C ILE A 557 4.25 -0.51 -9.84
N TYR A 558 4.95 -0.42 -10.98
CA TYR A 558 4.49 0.35 -12.15
C TYR A 558 3.24 -0.25 -12.82
N THR A 559 3.16 -1.58 -12.91
CA THR A 559 1.98 -2.32 -13.36
C THR A 559 0.76 -1.95 -12.51
N GLY A 560 0.88 -2.01 -11.17
CA GLY A 560 -0.22 -1.73 -10.25
C GLY A 560 -0.71 -0.28 -10.28
N ILE A 561 0.18 0.72 -10.25
CA ILE A 561 -0.27 2.13 -10.35
C ILE A 561 -0.91 2.42 -11.70
N THR A 562 -0.48 1.77 -12.78
CA THR A 562 -1.08 1.94 -14.12
C THR A 562 -2.47 1.31 -14.21
N VAL A 563 -2.71 0.18 -13.52
CA VAL A 563 -4.06 -0.40 -13.34
C VAL A 563 -4.94 0.50 -12.46
N ALA A 564 -4.39 1.08 -11.38
CA ALA A 564 -5.15 2.00 -10.52
C ALA A 564 -5.54 3.29 -11.27
N GLU A 565 -4.62 3.88 -12.05
CA GLU A 565 -4.90 5.00 -12.93
C GLU A 565 -5.94 4.67 -14.03
N TYR A 566 -6.01 3.42 -14.50
CA TYR A 566 -7.03 3.02 -15.48
C TYR A 566 -8.43 3.06 -14.89
N PHE A 567 -8.63 2.53 -13.68
CA PHE A 567 -9.93 2.59 -13.00
C PHE A 567 -10.28 4.02 -12.57
N ARG A 568 -9.30 4.82 -12.14
CA ARG A 568 -9.44 6.27 -11.90
C ARG A 568 -10.02 7.01 -13.11
N ASP A 569 -9.52 6.75 -14.32
CA ASP A 569 -9.98 7.43 -15.54
C ASP A 569 -11.43 7.07 -15.93
N GLN A 570 -11.97 5.95 -15.41
CA GLN A 570 -13.40 5.63 -15.50
C GLN A 570 -14.26 6.44 -14.52
N GLY A 571 -13.66 7.28 -13.66
CA GLY A 571 -14.36 8.02 -12.62
C GLY A 571 -14.76 7.12 -11.44
N MET A 572 -13.77 6.39 -10.89
CA MET A 572 -13.89 5.61 -9.67
C MET A 572 -12.83 6.06 -8.65
N ASN A 573 -13.11 5.83 -7.38
CA ASN A 573 -12.18 6.00 -6.27
C ASN A 573 -11.42 4.69 -6.03
N VAL A 574 -10.10 4.74 -6.19
CA VAL A 574 -9.22 3.57 -6.17
C VAL A 574 -8.27 3.65 -4.99
N ALA A 575 -8.17 2.57 -4.22
CA ALA A 575 -7.11 2.40 -3.23
C ALA A 575 -6.03 1.48 -3.78
N MET A 576 -4.80 1.98 -3.91
CA MET A 576 -3.62 1.20 -4.22
C MET A 576 -2.84 0.90 -2.94
N MET A 577 -2.64 -0.38 -2.63
CA MET A 577 -1.72 -0.83 -1.57
C MET A 577 -0.43 -1.37 -2.19
N ALA A 578 0.72 -0.93 -1.68
CA ALA A 578 2.04 -1.42 -2.07
C ALA A 578 2.76 -2.00 -0.85
N ASP A 579 2.70 -3.33 -0.69
CA ASP A 579 3.36 -4.08 0.40
C ASP A 579 4.50 -4.94 -0.20
N SER A 580 5.78 -4.55 -0.14
CA SER A 580 6.33 -3.33 0.47
C SER A 580 7.28 -2.54 -0.44
N SER A 581 7.27 -1.21 -0.29
CA SER A 581 8.09 -0.28 -1.09
C SER A 581 9.58 -0.38 -0.76
N SER A 582 9.94 -0.85 0.45
CA SER A 582 11.33 -1.16 0.80
C SER A 582 11.93 -2.26 -0.06
N ARG A 583 11.17 -3.29 -0.43
CA ARG A 583 11.64 -4.37 -1.32
C ARG A 583 11.82 -3.90 -2.77
N TRP A 584 11.06 -2.89 -3.19
CA TRP A 584 11.29 -2.20 -4.46
C TRP A 584 12.57 -1.36 -4.40
N ALA A 585 12.81 -0.61 -3.31
CA ALA A 585 14.05 0.15 -3.13
C ALA A 585 15.30 -0.76 -3.06
N GLU A 586 15.21 -1.91 -2.37
CA GLU A 586 16.26 -2.94 -2.39
C GLU A 586 16.53 -3.48 -3.80
N ALA A 587 15.48 -3.68 -4.60
CA ALA A 587 15.62 -4.09 -6.00
C ALA A 587 16.36 -3.04 -6.83
N LEU A 588 16.00 -1.76 -6.69
CA LEU A 588 16.70 -0.65 -7.35
C LEU A 588 18.19 -0.59 -6.94
N ARG A 589 18.53 -0.87 -5.68
CA ARG A 589 19.92 -1.00 -5.21
C ARG A 589 20.66 -2.14 -5.88
N GLU A 590 20.05 -3.33 -5.96
CA GLU A 590 20.69 -4.50 -6.59
C GLU A 590 20.89 -4.32 -8.11
N ILE A 591 19.94 -3.66 -8.79
CA ILE A 591 20.03 -3.30 -10.21
C ILE A 591 21.18 -2.30 -10.43
N SER A 592 21.20 -1.20 -9.66
CA SER A 592 22.23 -0.15 -9.77
C SER A 592 23.64 -0.70 -9.47
N GLY A 593 23.77 -1.57 -8.46
CA GLY A 593 25.03 -2.26 -8.15
C GLY A 593 25.53 -3.17 -9.28
N ARG A 594 24.64 -3.91 -9.98
CA ARG A 594 25.04 -4.69 -11.17
C ARG A 594 25.38 -3.81 -12.38
N LEU A 595 24.88 -2.58 -12.43
CA LEU A 595 25.12 -1.62 -13.51
C LEU A 595 26.44 -0.83 -13.38
N GLY A 596 27.19 -1.06 -12.29
CA GLY A 596 28.44 -0.34 -11.99
C GLY A 596 28.23 1.13 -11.64
N GLU A 597 27.03 1.49 -11.18
CA GLU A 597 26.69 2.87 -10.82
C GLU A 597 27.22 3.21 -9.42
N MET A 598 27.56 4.48 -9.21
CA MET A 598 28.08 4.93 -7.92
C MET A 598 26.94 4.96 -6.88
N PRO A 599 27.06 4.22 -5.76
CA PRO A 599 26.06 4.26 -4.71
C PRO A 599 26.07 5.59 -3.96
N ALA A 600 24.91 5.97 -3.46
CA ALA A 600 24.72 6.96 -2.41
C ALA A 600 24.57 6.24 -1.05
N ASP A 601 23.82 6.85 -0.12
CA ASP A 601 23.66 6.35 1.25
C ASP A 601 23.19 4.89 1.31
N GLN A 602 23.81 4.11 2.21
CA GLN A 602 23.55 2.68 2.44
C GLN A 602 23.53 1.80 1.15
N GLY A 603 24.24 2.23 0.11
CA GLY A 603 24.34 1.52 -1.17
C GLY A 603 23.22 1.82 -2.17
N PHE A 604 22.22 2.64 -1.82
CA PHE A 604 21.09 2.92 -2.72
C PHE A 604 21.50 3.86 -3.87
N PRO A 605 20.82 3.81 -5.04
CA PRO A 605 21.09 4.74 -6.14
C PRO A 605 20.68 6.18 -5.79
N ALA A 606 21.44 7.16 -6.28
CA ALA A 606 21.14 8.58 -6.11
C ALA A 606 19.74 8.99 -6.63
N TYR A 607 19.17 8.24 -7.59
CA TYR A 607 17.83 8.47 -8.13
C TYR A 607 16.69 7.86 -7.29
N LEU A 608 16.95 7.22 -6.13
CA LEU A 608 15.92 6.60 -5.28
C LEU A 608 14.80 7.58 -4.91
N GLY A 609 15.15 8.78 -4.42
CA GLY A 609 14.16 9.79 -4.03
C GLY A 609 13.30 10.25 -5.22
N ALA A 610 13.90 10.41 -6.40
CA ALA A 610 13.18 10.78 -7.62
C ALA A 610 12.24 9.66 -8.10
N LYS A 611 12.66 8.39 -8.02
CA LYS A 611 11.81 7.22 -8.30
C LYS A 611 10.60 7.18 -7.36
N LEU A 612 10.82 7.29 -6.04
CA LEU A 612 9.75 7.31 -5.04
C LEU A 612 8.79 8.48 -5.26
N ALA A 613 9.30 9.70 -5.53
CA ALA A 613 8.47 10.87 -5.82
C ALA A 613 7.62 10.65 -7.08
N SER A 614 8.22 10.15 -8.17
CA SER A 614 7.51 9.85 -9.42
C SER A 614 6.43 8.77 -9.30
N PHE A 615 6.48 7.96 -8.25
CA PHE A 615 5.44 6.98 -7.92
C PHE A 615 4.33 7.60 -7.08
N TYR A 616 4.65 8.25 -5.95
CA TYR A 616 3.64 8.85 -5.08
C TYR A 616 2.89 10.02 -5.73
N GLU A 617 3.52 10.81 -6.60
CA GLU A 617 2.88 11.92 -7.34
C GLU A 617 1.90 11.47 -8.45
N ARG A 618 1.76 10.15 -8.69
CA ARG A 618 0.67 9.57 -9.50
C ARG A 618 -0.64 9.43 -8.71
N ALA A 619 -0.58 9.53 -7.38
CA ALA A 619 -1.75 9.72 -6.54
C ALA A 619 -2.44 11.08 -6.80
N GLY A 620 -3.67 11.18 -6.35
CA GLY A 620 -4.45 12.43 -6.39
C GLY A 620 -5.92 12.19 -6.70
N LYS A 621 -6.73 13.22 -6.45
CA LYS A 621 -8.05 13.37 -7.06
C LYS A 621 -7.89 14.14 -8.37
N VAL A 622 -8.53 13.70 -9.44
CA VAL A 622 -8.34 14.27 -10.79
C VAL A 622 -9.66 14.30 -11.54
N GLU A 623 -9.77 15.21 -12.51
CA GLU A 623 -10.75 15.11 -13.57
C GLU A 623 -10.17 14.27 -14.71
N ALA A 624 -10.87 13.18 -15.06
CA ALA A 624 -10.47 12.29 -16.13
C ALA A 624 -10.58 12.98 -17.50
N LEU A 625 -9.84 12.48 -18.48
CA LEU A 625 -9.97 12.94 -19.86
C LEU A 625 -11.28 12.45 -20.50
N GLY A 626 -11.82 13.28 -21.39
CA GLY A 626 -12.91 12.96 -22.30
C GLY A 626 -14.31 13.02 -21.69
N SER A 627 -15.30 12.78 -22.54
CA SER A 627 -16.73 12.88 -22.26
C SER A 627 -17.31 11.54 -21.76
N PRO A 628 -18.33 11.55 -20.87
CA PRO A 628 -18.78 12.69 -20.05
C PRO A 628 -17.70 13.09 -19.03
N GLN A 629 -17.80 14.28 -18.42
CA GLN A 629 -16.91 14.68 -17.33
C GLN A 629 -17.01 13.68 -16.15
N ARG A 630 -15.86 13.34 -15.56
CA ARG A 630 -15.74 12.33 -14.49
C ARG A 630 -14.64 12.73 -13.51
N GLU A 631 -14.97 12.84 -12.24
CA GLU A 631 -13.97 12.86 -11.16
C GLU A 631 -13.58 11.43 -10.80
N GLY A 632 -12.29 11.19 -10.53
CA GLY A 632 -11.78 9.92 -9.99
C GLY A 632 -10.61 10.18 -9.05
N SER A 633 -10.23 9.19 -8.24
CA SER A 633 -9.09 9.33 -7.32
C SER A 633 -8.25 8.07 -7.21
N VAL A 634 -6.95 8.24 -6.91
CA VAL A 634 -6.04 7.17 -6.51
C VAL A 634 -5.41 7.54 -5.18
N SER A 635 -5.83 6.86 -4.11
CA SER A 635 -5.12 6.85 -2.83
C SER A 635 -3.99 5.83 -2.90
N ILE A 636 -2.76 6.20 -2.51
CA ILE A 636 -1.62 5.28 -2.42
C ILE A 636 -1.28 5.05 -0.95
N VAL A 637 -1.31 3.79 -0.52
CA VAL A 637 -0.89 3.33 0.81
C VAL A 637 0.35 2.44 0.66
N GLY A 638 1.52 3.03 0.91
CA GLY A 638 2.80 2.34 0.81
C GLY A 638 3.26 1.79 2.17
N ALA A 639 3.41 0.47 2.29
CA ALA A 639 4.00 -0.15 3.46
C ALA A 639 5.54 -0.11 3.35
N VAL A 640 6.20 0.42 4.38
CA VAL A 640 7.66 0.54 4.46
C VAL A 640 8.17 -0.44 5.52
N SER A 641 9.24 -1.16 5.22
CA SER A 641 9.87 -2.16 6.08
C SER A 641 11.31 -1.77 6.40
N PRO A 642 11.55 -0.70 7.18
CA PRO A 642 12.91 -0.31 7.56
C PRO A 642 13.64 -1.44 8.31
N PRO A 643 14.95 -1.62 8.10
CA PRO A 643 15.75 -2.58 8.86
C PRO A 643 15.70 -2.25 10.36
N GLY A 644 15.44 -3.26 11.19
CA GLY A 644 15.29 -3.11 12.64
C GLY A 644 14.04 -2.36 13.14
N GLY A 645 13.42 -1.53 12.29
CA GLY A 645 12.42 -0.53 12.66
C GLY A 645 12.96 0.90 12.75
N ASP A 646 14.18 1.17 12.25
CA ASP A 646 14.79 2.51 12.30
C ASP A 646 14.28 3.43 11.18
N PHE A 647 13.80 4.62 11.55
CA PHE A 647 13.33 5.62 10.60
C PHE A 647 14.46 6.43 9.93
N SER A 648 15.72 6.29 10.38
CA SER A 648 16.90 6.90 9.72
C SER A 648 17.25 6.27 8.36
N ASP A 649 16.69 5.09 8.07
CA ASP A 649 16.78 4.40 6.78
C ASP A 649 16.45 5.34 5.60
N PRO A 650 17.24 5.35 4.51
CA PRO A 650 17.07 6.30 3.42
C PRO A 650 15.77 6.09 2.63
N VAL A 651 15.20 4.88 2.59
CA VAL A 651 13.90 4.63 1.96
C VAL A 651 12.78 5.30 2.78
N THR A 652 12.85 5.17 4.09
CA THR A 652 11.91 5.77 5.05
C THR A 652 12.04 7.29 5.07
N SER A 653 13.27 7.81 5.10
CA SER A 653 13.56 9.24 5.05
C SER A 653 13.11 9.89 3.72
N ALA A 654 13.36 9.24 2.58
CA ALA A 654 12.86 9.72 1.29
C ALA A 654 11.33 9.67 1.22
N THR A 655 10.71 8.61 1.72
CA THR A 655 9.23 8.48 1.77
C THR A 655 8.60 9.57 2.65
N LEU A 656 9.16 9.82 3.84
CA LEU A 656 8.76 10.89 4.77
C LEU A 656 8.73 12.29 4.13
N GLY A 657 9.70 12.59 3.26
CA GLY A 657 9.75 13.87 2.53
C GLY A 657 8.64 14.05 1.50
N ILE A 658 8.06 12.95 0.99
CA ILE A 658 7.07 12.96 -0.09
C ILE A 658 5.64 12.84 0.45
N VAL A 659 5.40 11.91 1.39
CA VAL A 659 4.03 11.59 1.81
C VAL A 659 3.39 12.66 2.70
N GLN A 660 2.08 12.77 2.60
CA GLN A 660 1.28 13.72 3.39
C GLN A 660 0.72 13.11 4.69
N VAL A 661 0.64 11.78 4.78
CA VAL A 661 0.19 11.05 5.98
C VAL A 661 1.20 9.96 6.33
N PHE A 662 1.47 9.81 7.63
CA PHE A 662 2.45 8.89 8.18
C PHE A 662 1.85 8.14 9.38
N TRP A 663 1.65 6.82 9.23
CA TRP A 663 1.13 5.93 10.27
C TRP A 663 2.28 5.06 10.82
N GLY A 664 3.05 5.62 11.76
CA GLY A 664 4.24 4.95 12.30
C GLY A 664 3.87 3.84 13.28
N LEU A 665 4.17 2.58 12.93
CA LEU A 665 3.89 1.43 13.79
C LEU A 665 5.05 1.16 14.76
N ASP A 666 4.75 1.10 16.06
CA ASP A 666 5.73 0.81 17.10
C ASP A 666 5.77 -0.68 17.46
N LYS A 667 6.97 -1.25 17.37
CA LYS A 667 7.29 -2.62 17.82
C LYS A 667 6.96 -2.83 19.31
N LYS A 668 7.10 -1.81 20.16
CA LYS A 668 6.78 -1.86 21.60
C LYS A 668 5.28 -2.06 21.84
N LEU A 669 4.42 -1.40 21.05
CA LEU A 669 2.97 -1.57 21.13
C LEU A 669 2.57 -2.96 20.65
N ALA A 670 3.08 -3.41 19.50
CA ALA A 670 2.84 -4.76 18.99
C ALA A 670 3.32 -5.86 19.96
N GLN A 671 4.47 -5.68 20.63
CA GLN A 671 4.97 -6.60 21.67
C GLN A 671 4.06 -6.66 22.91
N ARG A 672 3.40 -5.55 23.26
CA ARG A 672 2.36 -5.49 24.32
C ARG A 672 0.99 -6.03 23.85
N LYS A 673 0.88 -6.48 22.60
CA LYS A 673 -0.38 -6.85 21.91
C LYS A 673 -1.39 -5.70 21.81
N HIS A 674 -0.91 -4.45 21.86
CA HIS A 674 -1.72 -3.28 21.52
C HIS A 674 -1.81 -3.19 20.00
N PHE A 675 -3.03 -3.31 19.48
CA PHE A 675 -3.34 -3.28 18.05
C PHE A 675 -4.57 -2.39 17.77
N PRO A 676 -4.56 -1.62 16.67
CA PRO A 676 -3.44 -1.38 15.76
C PRO A 676 -2.29 -0.59 16.44
N SER A 677 -1.05 -0.99 16.15
CA SER A 677 0.17 -0.67 16.91
C SER A 677 0.76 0.74 16.66
N ILE A 678 -0.11 1.73 16.43
CA ILE A 678 0.26 3.06 15.92
C ILE A 678 0.81 3.95 17.05
N ASN A 679 1.99 4.52 16.84
CA ASN A 679 2.57 5.49 17.76
C ASN A 679 1.90 6.86 17.61
N THR A 680 1.29 7.36 18.67
CA THR A 680 0.52 8.61 18.70
C THR A 680 1.35 9.88 18.58
N SER A 681 2.65 9.81 18.87
CA SER A 681 3.54 10.99 18.99
C SER A 681 4.46 11.15 17.78
N VAL A 682 4.77 10.05 17.07
CA VAL A 682 5.51 10.07 15.79
C VAL A 682 4.57 10.13 14.57
N SER A 683 3.33 9.64 14.68
CA SER A 683 2.37 9.67 13.56
C SER A 683 1.82 11.08 13.28
N TYR A 684 1.50 11.36 12.02
CA TYR A 684 0.94 12.65 11.61
C TYR A 684 0.11 12.55 10.33
N SER A 685 -0.79 13.54 10.15
CA SER A 685 -1.45 13.83 8.88
C SER A 685 -1.34 15.32 8.59
N LYS A 686 -0.99 15.68 7.35
CA LYS A 686 -0.98 17.07 6.85
C LYS A 686 -2.34 17.50 6.27
N TYR A 687 -3.31 16.58 6.13
CA TYR A 687 -4.62 16.86 5.52
C TYR A 687 -5.67 17.48 6.46
N LEU A 688 -5.37 17.61 7.77
CA LEU A 688 -6.33 18.06 8.79
C LEU A 688 -7.08 19.34 8.37
N THR A 689 -6.36 20.41 8.03
CA THR A 689 -6.94 21.73 7.64
C THR A 689 -7.80 21.70 6.38
N ILE A 690 -7.71 20.65 5.56
CA ILE A 690 -8.57 20.45 4.39
C ILE A 690 -9.82 19.65 4.80
N LEU A 691 -9.63 18.59 5.59
CA LEU A 691 -10.71 17.74 6.11
C LEU A 691 -11.58 18.42 7.17
N ASP A 692 -11.05 19.38 7.92
CA ASP A 692 -11.81 20.13 8.92
C ASP A 692 -13.02 20.85 8.27
N LYS A 693 -12.88 21.33 7.02
CA LYS A 693 -13.99 21.91 6.22
C LYS A 693 -15.04 20.90 5.73
N TRP A 694 -14.75 19.61 5.86
CA TRP A 694 -15.69 18.52 5.62
C TRP A 694 -16.34 18.11 6.95
N TYR A 695 -15.55 17.95 8.02
CA TYR A 695 -16.06 17.68 9.37
C TYR A 695 -16.97 18.79 9.88
N GLU A 696 -16.69 20.07 9.64
CA GLU A 696 -17.55 21.22 9.99
C GLU A 696 -18.99 21.12 9.44
N LYS A 697 -19.22 20.31 8.39
CA LYS A 697 -20.55 20.13 7.76
C LYS A 697 -21.30 18.92 8.30
N GLU A 698 -20.61 17.80 8.48
CA GLU A 698 -21.20 16.50 8.85
C GLU A 698 -21.09 16.20 10.35
N TYR A 699 -19.99 16.61 11.00
CA TYR A 699 -19.58 16.26 12.37
C TYR A 699 -18.84 17.44 13.06
N PRO A 700 -19.52 18.56 13.36
CA PRO A 700 -18.87 19.83 13.71
C PRO A 700 -18.03 19.80 15.00
N ASP A 701 -18.31 18.90 15.94
CA ASP A 701 -17.51 18.74 17.16
C ASP A 701 -16.21 17.94 16.95
N PHE A 702 -16.12 17.17 15.86
CA PHE A 702 -15.08 16.15 15.65
C PHE A 702 -13.64 16.72 15.64
N PRO A 703 -13.33 17.84 14.95
CA PRO A 703 -11.98 18.43 14.98
C PRO A 703 -11.58 18.87 16.39
N ARG A 704 -12.49 19.53 17.11
CA ARG A 704 -12.28 19.95 18.50
C ARG A 704 -12.01 18.76 19.43
N LEU A 705 -12.74 17.66 19.27
CA LEU A 705 -12.56 16.46 20.10
C LEU A 705 -11.23 15.74 19.78
N ARG A 706 -10.87 15.63 18.49
CA ARG A 706 -9.59 15.10 18.01
C ARG A 706 -8.41 15.82 18.66
N ASP A 707 -8.40 17.15 18.56
CA ASP A 707 -7.25 17.95 18.97
C ASP A 707 -7.08 17.94 20.50
N ARG A 708 -8.20 17.86 21.25
CA ARG A 708 -8.18 17.66 22.71
C ARG A 708 -7.71 16.28 23.14
N ILE A 709 -8.12 15.21 22.45
CA ILE A 709 -7.61 13.85 22.71
C ILE A 709 -6.11 13.79 22.41
N ARG A 710 -5.66 14.43 21.33
CA ARG A 710 -4.23 14.53 21.00
C ARG A 710 -3.43 15.26 22.08
N GLN A 711 -3.95 16.38 22.61
CA GLN A 711 -3.32 17.08 23.73
C GLN A 711 -3.24 16.17 24.98
N LEU A 712 -4.36 15.59 25.41
CA LEU A 712 -4.41 14.73 26.60
C LEU A 712 -3.47 13.50 26.49
N LEU A 713 -3.27 12.96 25.29
CA LEU A 713 -2.29 11.90 25.04
C LEU A 713 -0.84 12.40 25.16
N SER A 714 -0.54 13.62 24.71
CA SER A 714 0.77 14.27 24.88
C SER A 714 1.06 14.57 26.35
N ASP A 715 0.11 15.21 27.04
CA ASP A 715 0.18 15.51 28.47
C ASP A 715 0.41 14.22 29.29
N SER A 716 -0.24 13.12 28.89
CA SER A 716 -0.03 11.80 29.48
C SER A 716 1.38 11.23 29.26
N GLU A 717 2.04 11.50 28.13
CA GLU A 717 3.41 11.00 27.89
C GLU A 717 4.48 11.80 28.65
N GLU A 718 4.23 13.09 28.92
CA GLU A 718 5.04 13.89 29.85
C GLU A 718 4.83 13.42 31.30
N LEU A 719 3.57 13.22 31.72
CA LEU A 719 3.24 12.72 33.05
C LEU A 719 3.74 11.28 33.28
N ASP A 720 3.70 10.39 32.28
CA ASP A 720 4.25 9.03 32.36
C ASP A 720 5.77 9.04 32.63
N GLN A 721 6.51 10.07 32.19
CA GLN A 721 7.94 10.25 32.52
C GLN A 721 8.13 10.71 33.97
N VAL A 722 7.33 11.68 34.44
CA VAL A 722 7.36 12.14 35.84
C VAL A 722 7.00 11.01 36.80
N VAL A 723 6.03 10.17 36.46
CA VAL A 723 5.64 8.97 37.23
C VAL A 723 6.79 7.97 37.35
N GLN A 724 7.60 7.77 36.31
CA GLN A 724 8.76 6.88 36.36
C GLN A 724 9.90 7.42 37.25
N LEU A 725 9.98 8.74 37.45
CA LEU A 725 11.01 9.38 38.28
C LEU A 725 10.60 9.56 39.75
N VAL A 726 9.33 9.90 40.03
CA VAL A 726 8.86 10.32 41.37
C VAL A 726 7.71 9.45 41.92
N GLY A 727 7.02 8.69 41.06
CA GLY A 727 5.89 7.84 41.41
C GLY A 727 4.52 8.55 41.34
N LYS A 728 3.47 7.80 40.96
CA LYS A 728 2.10 8.33 40.74
C LYS A 728 1.46 8.98 41.98
N SER A 729 1.96 8.71 43.18
CA SER A 729 1.51 9.34 44.43
C SER A 729 1.92 10.82 44.57
N ALA A 730 2.96 11.27 43.85
CA ALA A 730 3.47 12.64 43.94
C ALA A 730 2.74 13.65 43.03
N LEU A 731 1.88 13.17 42.13
CA LEU A 731 1.12 13.99 41.18
C LEU A 731 -0.01 14.78 41.85
N SER A 732 -0.48 15.85 41.17
CA SER A 732 -1.74 16.50 41.53
C SER A 732 -2.95 15.64 41.14
N ASP A 733 -4.13 15.95 41.65
CA ASP A 733 -5.34 15.19 41.34
C ASP A 733 -5.83 15.40 39.88
N PRO A 734 -5.75 16.60 39.27
CA PRO A 734 -5.95 16.77 37.83
C PRO A 734 -5.03 15.89 36.96
N ASP A 735 -3.73 15.79 37.28
CA ASP A 735 -2.80 14.93 36.54
C ASP A 735 -3.19 13.45 36.60
N LYS A 736 -3.79 13.02 37.73
CA LYS A 736 -4.29 11.65 37.90
C LYS A 736 -5.52 11.39 37.03
N ILE A 737 -6.41 12.38 36.85
CA ILE A 737 -7.48 12.31 35.85
C ILE A 737 -6.85 12.13 34.46
N THR A 738 -5.91 12.98 34.07
CA THR A 738 -5.26 12.94 32.75
C THR A 738 -4.67 11.55 32.45
N LEU A 739 -3.94 10.96 33.40
CA LEU A 739 -3.38 9.60 33.24
C LEU A 739 -4.44 8.49 33.24
N ASP A 740 -5.44 8.54 34.13
CA ASP A 740 -6.49 7.51 34.19
C ASP A 740 -7.36 7.56 32.92
N MET A 741 -7.64 8.75 32.37
CA MET A 741 -8.36 8.96 31.11
C MET A 741 -7.52 8.62 29.88
N ALA A 742 -6.23 8.95 29.87
CA ALA A 742 -5.33 8.52 28.81
C ALA A 742 -5.22 6.99 28.77
N THR A 743 -5.25 6.31 29.92
CA THR A 743 -5.32 4.84 29.97
C THR A 743 -6.61 4.32 29.33
N LEU A 744 -7.77 4.89 29.68
CA LEU A 744 -9.07 4.55 29.07
C LEU A 744 -9.05 4.73 27.54
N ILE A 745 -8.50 5.84 27.04
CA ILE A 745 -8.37 6.10 25.60
C ILE A 745 -7.37 5.11 24.96
N LYS A 746 -6.24 4.84 25.60
CA LYS A 746 -5.22 3.87 25.14
C LYS A 746 -5.76 2.43 25.08
N GLU A 747 -6.69 2.01 25.93
CA GLU A 747 -7.22 0.63 26.02
C GLU A 747 -8.60 0.41 25.37
N ASP A 748 -9.45 1.44 25.31
CA ASP A 748 -10.84 1.31 24.87
C ASP A 748 -11.17 2.10 23.59
N PHE A 749 -10.43 3.18 23.28
CA PHE A 749 -10.61 3.96 22.04
C PHE A 749 -9.58 3.65 20.95
N LEU A 750 -8.29 3.54 21.30
CA LEU A 750 -7.20 3.31 20.34
C LEU A 750 -6.96 1.83 20.03
N GLN A 751 -7.25 0.90 20.95
CA GLN A 751 -7.26 -0.53 20.64
C GLN A 751 -8.52 -0.90 19.87
N GLN A 752 -8.34 -1.65 18.79
CA GLN A 752 -9.42 -2.12 17.93
C GLN A 752 -9.10 -3.51 17.38
N ASN A 753 -9.99 -4.48 17.64
CA ASN A 753 -9.77 -5.86 17.23
C ASN A 753 -10.34 -6.14 15.83
N GLY A 754 -9.45 -6.15 14.83
CA GLY A 754 -9.77 -6.43 13.42
C GLY A 754 -10.40 -7.80 13.12
N TYR A 755 -10.46 -8.72 14.10
CA TYR A 755 -11.05 -10.06 13.96
C TYR A 755 -12.43 -10.23 14.62
N SER A 756 -12.98 -9.20 15.29
CA SER A 756 -14.28 -9.30 15.99
C SER A 756 -15.37 -8.45 15.36
N ASP A 757 -16.59 -8.99 15.29
CA ASP A 757 -17.69 -8.43 14.48
C ASP A 757 -18.06 -6.97 14.81
N TYR A 758 -17.95 -6.57 16.08
CA TYR A 758 -18.26 -5.21 16.58
C TYR A 758 -17.14 -4.18 16.35
N ASP A 759 -15.92 -4.64 16.08
CA ASP A 759 -14.68 -3.83 16.09
C ASP A 759 -13.85 -3.96 14.81
N GLN A 760 -14.17 -4.89 13.91
CA GLN A 760 -13.51 -4.98 12.60
C GLN A 760 -13.68 -3.67 11.79
N PHE A 761 -14.83 -3.03 11.94
CA PHE A 761 -15.21 -1.77 11.29
C PHE A 761 -15.90 -0.86 12.32
N CYS A 762 -15.36 0.34 12.51
CA CYS A 762 -15.97 1.36 13.36
C CYS A 762 -16.46 2.53 12.48
N PRO A 763 -17.79 2.75 12.37
CA PRO A 763 -18.32 3.93 11.69
C PRO A 763 -17.87 5.24 12.33
N ILE A 764 -17.84 6.31 11.53
CA ILE A 764 -17.37 7.61 12.02
C ILE A 764 -18.28 8.22 13.10
N TRP A 765 -19.60 7.99 13.04
CA TRP A 765 -20.54 8.40 14.10
C TRP A 765 -20.33 7.63 15.41
N LYS A 766 -19.95 6.33 15.37
CA LYS A 766 -19.58 5.56 16.57
C LYS A 766 -18.32 6.14 17.20
N THR A 767 -17.35 6.47 16.34
CA THR A 767 -16.07 7.10 16.72
C THR A 767 -16.29 8.46 17.38
N GLU A 768 -17.09 9.35 16.78
CA GLU A 768 -17.44 10.67 17.34
C GLU A 768 -18.12 10.54 18.71
N TRP A 769 -19.13 9.68 18.84
CA TRP A 769 -19.83 9.49 20.11
C TRP A 769 -18.93 8.95 21.24
N MET A 770 -18.01 8.02 20.93
CA MET A 770 -17.01 7.57 21.90
C MET A 770 -16.09 8.72 22.34
N MET A 771 -15.65 9.58 21.40
CA MET A 771 -14.86 10.77 21.73
C MET A 771 -15.66 11.78 22.57
N LYS A 772 -16.93 12.01 22.25
CA LYS A 772 -17.84 12.89 23.02
C LYS A 772 -18.01 12.43 24.46
N LEU A 773 -18.28 11.14 24.67
CA LEU A 773 -18.48 10.58 26.01
C LEU A 773 -17.19 10.58 26.84
N MET A 774 -16.04 10.20 26.26
CA MET A 774 -14.76 10.19 26.98
C MET A 774 -14.26 11.61 27.33
N MET A 775 -14.43 12.59 26.44
CA MET A 775 -14.09 14.00 26.73
C MET A 775 -15.09 14.65 27.68
N GLY A 776 -16.38 14.30 27.61
CA GLY A 776 -17.38 14.74 28.58
C GLY A 776 -17.05 14.26 29.99
N PHE A 777 -16.70 12.97 30.15
CA PHE A 777 -16.29 12.42 31.44
C PHE A 777 -15.06 13.12 32.02
N HIS A 778 -14.04 13.37 31.19
CA HIS A 778 -12.86 14.14 31.60
C HIS A 778 -13.24 15.54 32.11
N ASP A 779 -14.16 16.23 31.42
CA ASP A 779 -14.51 17.61 31.76
C ASP A 779 -15.37 17.72 33.02
N GLU A 780 -16.33 16.82 33.25
CA GLU A 780 -17.07 16.79 34.51
C GLU A 780 -16.17 16.36 35.69
N ALA A 781 -15.21 15.44 35.47
CA ALA A 781 -14.22 15.07 36.48
C ALA A 781 -13.31 16.27 36.87
N GLN A 782 -12.82 17.03 35.89
CA GLN A 782 -12.04 18.25 36.14
C GLN A 782 -12.84 19.30 36.92
N LYS A 783 -14.14 19.49 36.61
CA LYS A 783 -15.02 20.41 37.35
C LYS A 783 -15.22 19.99 38.80
N ALA A 784 -15.50 18.71 39.06
CA ALA A 784 -15.72 18.19 40.41
C ALA A 784 -14.48 18.41 41.31
N ILE A 785 -13.27 18.22 40.77
CA ILE A 785 -12.03 18.51 41.51
C ILE A 785 -11.79 20.01 41.67
N ALA A 786 -12.11 20.84 40.66
CA ALA A 786 -12.05 22.30 40.78
C ALA A 786 -13.01 22.86 41.86
N GLN A 787 -14.09 22.13 42.18
CA GLN A 787 -15.03 22.43 43.27
C GLN A 787 -14.56 21.89 44.64
N GLY A 788 -13.46 21.13 44.69
CA GLY A 788 -12.81 20.66 45.92
C GLY A 788 -13.00 19.18 46.26
N GLN A 789 -13.68 18.39 45.42
CA GLN A 789 -13.81 16.94 45.64
C GLN A 789 -12.48 16.21 45.39
N ASN A 790 -12.26 15.12 46.12
CA ASN A 790 -11.04 14.31 45.99
C ASN A 790 -11.17 13.25 44.89
N TRP A 791 -10.14 13.07 44.05
CA TRP A 791 -10.20 12.15 42.91
C TRP A 791 -10.59 10.72 43.30
N ASN A 792 -10.12 10.20 44.44
CA ASN A 792 -10.42 8.81 44.84
C ASN A 792 -11.92 8.60 45.10
N LYS A 793 -12.59 9.54 45.79
CA LYS A 793 -14.05 9.53 45.98
C LYS A 793 -14.79 9.56 44.64
N VAL A 794 -14.43 10.51 43.78
CA VAL A 794 -15.07 10.71 42.46
C VAL A 794 -14.90 9.44 41.62
N ARG A 795 -13.71 8.82 41.63
CA ARG A 795 -13.40 7.58 40.91
C ARG A 795 -14.17 6.36 41.45
N GLU A 796 -14.36 6.24 42.75
CA GLU A 796 -15.19 5.18 43.36
C GLU A 796 -16.66 5.37 42.97
N ALA A 797 -17.21 6.57 43.15
CA ALA A 797 -18.60 6.88 42.79
C ALA A 797 -18.88 6.73 41.28
N THR A 798 -17.90 7.04 40.41
CA THR A 798 -18.05 6.95 38.95
C THR A 798 -17.64 5.61 38.34
N GLN A 799 -17.30 4.59 39.15
CA GLN A 799 -16.80 3.30 38.67
C GLN A 799 -17.76 2.61 37.66
N ASP A 800 -19.07 2.69 37.86
CA ASP A 800 -20.06 2.15 36.91
C ASP A 800 -20.04 2.86 35.56
N LEU A 801 -19.86 4.19 35.56
CA LEU A 801 -19.77 4.98 34.33
C LEU A 801 -18.48 4.64 33.59
N GLN A 802 -17.36 4.46 34.30
CA GLN A 802 -16.12 3.96 33.68
C GLN A 802 -16.33 2.58 33.03
N ALA A 803 -17.08 1.67 33.67
CA ALA A 803 -17.43 0.38 33.08
C ALA A 803 -18.34 0.51 31.82
N GLN A 804 -19.29 1.45 31.81
CA GLN A 804 -20.08 1.78 30.62
C GLN A 804 -19.22 2.38 29.50
N LEU A 805 -18.28 3.29 29.80
CA LEU A 805 -17.37 3.88 28.81
C LEU A 805 -16.48 2.82 28.14
N ARG A 806 -16.07 1.78 28.88
CA ARG A 806 -15.36 0.62 28.34
C ARG A 806 -16.23 -0.26 27.45
N SER A 807 -17.54 -0.36 27.72
CA SER A 807 -18.42 -1.24 26.95
C SER A 807 -18.84 -0.66 25.60
N LEU A 808 -18.69 0.66 25.38
CA LEU A 808 -19.04 1.36 24.13
C LEU A 808 -18.49 0.69 22.85
N LYS A 809 -17.32 0.05 22.93
CA LYS A 809 -16.68 -0.62 21.78
C LYS A 809 -17.44 -1.88 21.32
N PHE A 810 -18.14 -2.58 22.20
CA PHE A 810 -18.86 -3.83 21.88
C PHE A 810 -20.18 -3.62 21.13
N GLU A 811 -20.65 -2.38 20.99
CA GLU A 811 -21.85 -2.03 20.21
C GLU A 811 -21.67 -2.38 18.72
N VAL A 812 -22.51 -3.28 18.19
CA VAL A 812 -22.38 -3.78 16.81
C VAL A 812 -23.00 -2.79 15.81
N PRO A 813 -22.27 -2.28 14.80
CA PRO A 813 -22.79 -1.28 13.85
C PRO A 813 -24.09 -1.66 13.13
N SER A 814 -24.36 -2.96 12.94
CA SER A 814 -25.56 -3.47 12.27
C SER A 814 -26.84 -3.42 13.11
N GLU A 815 -26.79 -3.11 14.41
CA GLU A 815 -28.02 -2.90 15.20
C GLU A 815 -28.80 -1.64 14.77
N GLY A 816 -28.13 -0.70 14.09
CA GLY A 816 -28.71 0.52 13.51
C GLY A 816 -28.37 1.78 14.32
N GLN A 817 -27.84 2.79 13.61
CA GLN A 817 -27.31 4.03 14.17
C GLN A 817 -28.22 4.69 15.21
N GLU A 818 -29.52 4.87 14.91
CA GLU A 818 -30.47 5.50 15.82
C GLU A 818 -30.53 4.85 17.20
N LYS A 819 -30.51 3.51 17.28
CA LYS A 819 -30.62 2.81 18.57
C LYS A 819 -29.38 3.05 19.41
N ILE A 820 -28.22 3.03 18.77
CA ILE A 820 -26.91 3.17 19.41
C ILE A 820 -26.70 4.63 19.86
N CYS A 821 -27.05 5.62 19.03
CA CYS A 821 -27.06 7.03 19.45
C CYS A 821 -27.99 7.25 20.67
N LYS A 822 -29.19 6.68 20.69
CA LYS A 822 -30.11 6.76 21.84
C LYS A 822 -29.55 6.09 23.12
N LYS A 823 -28.76 5.00 22.99
CA LYS A 823 -28.00 4.43 24.12
C LYS A 823 -26.93 5.43 24.62
N TYR A 824 -26.17 6.04 23.71
CA TYR A 824 -25.09 6.98 24.04
C TYR A 824 -25.60 8.30 24.65
N GLU A 825 -26.72 8.84 24.16
CA GLU A 825 -27.44 9.98 24.75
C GLU A 825 -27.87 9.69 26.21
N ALA A 826 -28.41 8.49 26.47
CA ALA A 826 -28.81 8.08 27.81
C ALA A 826 -27.60 7.92 28.76
N ILE A 827 -26.46 7.41 28.26
CA ILE A 827 -25.20 7.36 29.03
C ILE A 827 -24.69 8.78 29.33
N GLN A 828 -24.80 9.72 28.39
CA GLN A 828 -24.40 11.11 28.60
C GLN A 828 -25.26 11.79 29.69
N GLN A 829 -26.57 11.53 29.71
CA GLN A 829 -27.47 12.02 30.76
C GLN A 829 -27.14 11.40 32.12
N GLN A 830 -27.03 10.07 32.21
CA GLN A 830 -26.63 9.36 33.44
C GLN A 830 -25.28 9.84 33.98
N MET A 831 -24.34 10.18 33.11
CA MET A 831 -23.04 10.75 33.48
C MET A 831 -23.20 12.11 34.15
N LEU A 832 -23.95 13.03 33.54
CA LEU A 832 -24.20 14.37 34.08
C LEU A 832 -24.95 14.29 35.43
N ASP A 833 -26.00 13.47 35.52
CA ASP A 833 -26.78 13.28 36.74
C ASP A 833 -25.91 12.73 37.89
N LYS A 834 -25.05 11.74 37.61
CA LYS A 834 -24.18 11.16 38.64
C LYS A 834 -23.08 12.13 39.08
N PHE A 835 -22.48 12.89 38.15
CA PHE A 835 -21.52 13.93 38.51
C PHE A 835 -22.16 15.04 39.35
N ALA A 836 -23.41 15.44 39.06
CA ALA A 836 -24.15 16.37 39.91
C ALA A 836 -24.32 15.81 41.34
N SER A 837 -24.75 14.55 41.50
CA SER A 837 -24.87 13.94 42.84
C SER A 837 -23.55 13.85 43.62
N VAL A 838 -22.41 13.69 42.92
CA VAL A 838 -21.05 13.65 43.52
C VAL A 838 -20.51 15.07 43.84
N ILE A 839 -21.16 16.12 43.32
CA ILE A 839 -20.85 17.52 43.64
C ILE A 839 -21.69 18.00 44.84
N ASP A 840 -22.91 17.47 45.00
CA ASP A 840 -23.82 17.79 46.12
C ASP A 840 -23.51 17.03 47.43
N GLU A 841 -22.64 16.00 47.42
CA GLU A 841 -22.21 15.17 48.59
C GLU A 841 -20.89 15.58 49.29
#